data_AF-A0A1I1EL64-F1
#
_entry.id   AF-A0A1I1EL64-F1
#
_cell.length_a   1.000
_cell.length_b   1.000
_cell.length_c   1.000
_cell.angle_alpha   90.00
_cell.angle_beta   90.00
_cell.angle_gamma   90.00
#
_symmetry.space_group_name_H-M   'P 1'
#
loop_
_entity.id
_entity.type
_entity.pdbx_description
1 polymer ?
#
loop_
_entity_poly.entity_id
_entity_poly.type
_entity_poly.pdbx_seq_one_letter_code
_entity_poly.pdbx_strand_id
1 'polypeptide(L)'
;MIKKLALPLALSLLATPVLASAPDWRNNQLLLPEKVTVGPSDNYQAQVDSEQQRLFFTRHQNLVSQPVQQNLETGRVRQLLPPDHDAKDPALSPNERQLALTSYRRNALGSVCLLPLFGEDRDLRCLTPDGERAWLPFWVNNTTLGYLRRAANRQEQELVFHSLDTNRVQVKARGRLSAPSVSADGRYLVYQRHEEASQGMYLVDLQTDESWGPLPLDLPGISSYAVINPDDGYLYFSHYLSDTSGDQQIDAEDHSVIFRIRLDRLLASDQALLPEQLTSVTYNCNFPSLGGDQLYVTCAYEGSLDTYRLPLTGQLPEHWGEKEIWQAHAVASRPAERLLLLNQLRFREGNSRHFLERLLANHLQMDELTAASYFAGQLQDKAAKKPEEAAFYANLQTLLQLKGQRQLQPRGQLSPAYRRSFREAAQNLDSGPDTPLFAAWIAFLGQQPGQARQELQAFQSSSLPLAEYLRIELSLALASSNTEHLEALLAAAGNSLVAPDARLFYAFQHLQLLSRTQSDVETHLQALAAASERLDDERLLALYANEKDLLRLGAATERSEERSLYQTISGRLREYRDEPKMHRASHIRAVQLMGLAEKYDFMELMSRHWLTTTDIRHVGFAASAEQYATINLNRGYGSWAQGQEMTALNTFYSVLRQTSDLEALHNLLALGLNPEADSGLQDRMQRLYDQLIAEELLGNNALYAEALRPLLYRDSPSKSRLEAAAEKLQQLEVSGLDSGVRDLLLGSIYHRLLLATQDGYSQDQDLAQRAHYHYMLGLDLAYRNPRVEAALLENLGQLHFQRNNPGLAVEFFSQRLQLPWLDAEQEIWLHWRLARAYYYSNRYPAAARHAQRAWELGQVQESAHLVPLQERAAFYALQAREYRQAEKLYTQLLEEEKLSGNNAIRAMSGRAYALFQLQETTAARQAYQELLDHLPQATPVAARNDRLARFEPRRLQVKAYGFKAQLAATPEEALEWLDRRLALLERMGSKDRRYSLDEPGRFTLIIQSHLQQAALQEERQEPEAAAAAMRRALSASRSYQEAGGPLGSQPVLQSLYNYLTLGAWYPEAFAQEPRNLERLYEATLDELHLEIFMPPVNHAQRLKLQLLKAFYQWRRAGDLPTSQLESQLAELEESEAWQGLALTRPDLQEELNQLAAGIRLRIARL
;
A
#
# COMPACT_ATOMS: atom_id res chain seq x y z
N MET A 1 44.94 60.35 -47.38
CA MET A 1 45.80 59.51 -46.52
C MET A 1 45.82 60.13 -45.12
N ILE A 2 45.82 59.31 -44.05
CA ILE A 2 45.72 59.64 -42.60
C ILE A 2 44.26 59.77 -42.12
N LYS A 3 43.61 58.69 -41.65
CA LYS A 3 43.64 57.99 -40.33
C LYS A 3 42.85 58.69 -39.21
N LYS A 4 41.63 58.18 -38.97
CA LYS A 4 40.87 58.20 -37.70
C LYS A 4 40.70 56.74 -37.25
N LEU A 5 41.10 56.41 -36.03
CA LEU A 5 41.04 55.05 -35.47
C LEU A 5 40.97 55.14 -33.94
N ALA A 6 39.78 54.95 -33.37
CA ALA A 6 39.49 54.53 -32.00
C ALA A 6 37.96 54.50 -31.80
N LEU A 7 37.45 53.47 -31.11
CA LEU A 7 36.06 52.95 -31.03
C LEU A 7 35.62 52.17 -32.28
N PRO A 8 35.35 50.83 -32.22
CA PRO A 8 34.83 50.06 -31.08
C PRO A 8 35.57 48.72 -30.84
N LEU A 9 36.22 48.56 -29.69
CA LEU A 9 36.72 47.25 -29.22
C LEU A 9 36.25 46.90 -27.80
N ALA A 10 35.36 47.73 -27.21
CA ALA A 10 34.94 47.61 -25.82
C ALA A 10 33.51 47.04 -25.63
N LEU A 11 32.79 46.69 -26.70
CA LEU A 11 31.44 46.10 -26.60
C LEU A 11 31.39 44.58 -26.76
N SER A 12 32.51 43.91 -27.05
CA SER A 12 32.56 42.44 -27.22
C SER A 12 33.02 41.69 -25.97
N LEU A 13 33.30 42.38 -24.85
CA LEU A 13 33.76 41.79 -23.58
C LEU A 13 32.70 41.82 -22.45
N LEU A 14 31.47 42.22 -22.76
CA LEU A 14 30.30 42.17 -21.85
C LEU A 14 29.19 41.22 -22.31
N ALA A 15 29.44 40.40 -23.34
CA ALA A 15 28.62 39.23 -23.60
C ALA A 15 29.09 38.12 -22.65
N THR A 16 28.64 38.14 -21.40
CA THR A 16 28.51 36.90 -20.65
C THR A 16 27.79 35.92 -21.58
N PRO A 17 28.32 34.72 -21.87
CA PRO A 17 27.47 33.70 -22.44
C PRO A 17 26.37 33.55 -21.41
N VAL A 18 25.15 33.95 -21.77
CA VAL A 18 23.98 33.36 -21.13
C VAL A 18 24.15 31.89 -21.48
N LEU A 19 24.73 31.15 -20.53
CA LEU A 19 24.74 29.70 -20.54
C LEU A 19 23.27 29.34 -20.55
N ALA A 20 22.71 29.17 -21.75
CA ALA A 20 21.41 28.60 -21.93
C ALA A 20 21.53 27.20 -21.33
N SER A 21 20.99 27.03 -20.13
CA SER A 21 20.81 25.73 -19.51
C SER A 21 20.26 24.78 -20.56
N ALA A 22 20.82 23.57 -20.67
CA ALA A 22 20.29 22.55 -21.56
C ALA A 22 18.76 22.47 -21.38
N PRO A 23 17.97 22.45 -22.47
CA PRO A 23 16.51 22.50 -22.37
C PRO A 23 16.03 21.31 -21.52
N ASP A 24 15.49 21.62 -20.34
CA ASP A 24 14.86 20.62 -19.49
C ASP A 24 13.50 20.27 -20.07
N TRP A 25 13.44 19.14 -20.78
CA TRP A 25 12.22 18.68 -21.44
C TRP A 25 11.08 18.40 -20.46
N ARG A 26 11.33 18.32 -19.15
CA ARG A 26 10.30 18.17 -18.11
C ARG A 26 9.42 19.40 -17.93
N ASN A 27 9.92 20.57 -18.30
CA ASN A 27 9.08 21.77 -18.35
C ASN A 27 8.07 21.70 -19.51
N ASN A 28 8.27 20.78 -20.46
CA ASN A 28 7.40 20.55 -21.60
C ASN A 28 6.43 19.39 -21.37
N GLN A 29 5.99 19.13 -20.13
CA GLN A 29 4.87 18.22 -19.84
C GLN A 29 3.95 18.79 -18.75
N LEU A 30 2.79 18.14 -18.54
CA LEU A 30 1.94 18.47 -17.39
C LEU A 30 2.71 18.26 -16.08
N LEU A 31 2.55 19.19 -15.15
CA LEU A 31 3.10 19.09 -13.81
C LEU A 31 2.38 17.97 -13.05
N LEU A 32 3.18 17.08 -12.46
CA LEU A 32 2.68 16.03 -11.60
C LEU A 32 2.43 16.61 -10.20
N PRO A 33 1.28 16.35 -9.56
CA PRO A 33 1.07 16.72 -8.17
C PRO A 33 2.12 16.05 -7.29
N GLU A 34 2.78 16.83 -6.44
CA GLU A 34 3.81 16.31 -5.57
C GLU A 34 3.18 15.72 -4.32
N LYS A 35 3.42 14.43 -4.07
CA LYS A 35 2.88 13.72 -2.92
C LYS A 35 3.55 14.20 -1.62
N VAL A 36 2.75 14.60 -0.63
CA VAL A 36 3.21 15.19 0.64
C VAL A 36 3.04 14.22 1.81
N THR A 37 1.88 13.57 1.92
CA THR A 37 1.65 12.49 2.89
C THR A 37 1.91 11.16 2.21
N VAL A 38 2.39 10.18 2.97
CA VAL A 38 2.74 8.85 2.47
C VAL A 38 2.29 7.78 3.46
N GLY A 39 2.12 6.56 2.97
CA GLY A 39 1.76 5.43 3.81
C GLY A 39 0.54 4.67 3.30
N PRO A 40 0.27 3.47 3.85
CA PRO A 40 -0.91 2.67 3.49
C PRO A 40 -2.20 3.16 4.17
N SER A 41 -2.18 4.34 4.80
CA SER A 41 -3.30 4.90 5.56
C SER A 41 -3.87 6.07 4.79
N ASP A 42 -5.18 6.23 4.81
CA ASP A 42 -5.83 7.35 4.16
C ASP A 42 -5.52 8.65 4.91
N ASN A 43 -4.95 9.64 4.22
CA ASN A 43 -4.59 10.95 4.73
C ASN A 43 -5.37 12.03 3.95
N TYR A 44 -6.25 12.77 4.62
CA TYR A 44 -7.18 13.68 3.95
C TYR A 44 -7.50 14.94 4.78
N GLN A 45 -8.12 15.94 4.12
CA GLN A 45 -8.51 17.23 4.72
C GLN A 45 -7.33 17.98 5.33
N ALA A 46 -6.27 18.15 4.54
CA ALA A 46 -5.11 18.87 5.01
C ALA A 46 -5.37 20.37 5.22
N GLN A 47 -4.67 20.94 6.18
CA GLN A 47 -4.52 22.36 6.48
C GLN A 47 -3.03 22.64 6.65
N VAL A 48 -2.53 23.72 6.06
CA VAL A 48 -1.12 24.12 6.16
C VAL A 48 -1.00 25.40 6.97
N ASP A 49 0.09 25.55 7.73
CA ASP A 49 0.40 26.82 8.40
C ASP A 49 0.94 27.87 7.42
N SER A 50 0.92 29.14 7.82
CA SER A 50 1.32 30.27 6.98
C SER A 50 2.79 30.21 6.55
N GLU A 51 3.66 29.61 7.37
CA GLU A 51 5.08 29.40 7.07
C GLU A 51 5.35 28.14 6.21
N GLN A 52 4.33 27.34 5.88
CA GLN A 52 4.44 26.08 5.13
C GLN A 52 5.44 25.08 5.74
N GLN A 53 5.50 25.03 7.07
CA GLN A 53 6.37 24.10 7.82
C GLN A 53 5.59 22.93 8.41
N ARG A 54 4.29 23.11 8.68
CA ARG A 54 3.45 22.11 9.36
C ARG A 54 2.17 21.88 8.58
N LEU A 55 1.90 20.60 8.34
CA LEU A 55 0.66 20.10 7.77
C LEU A 55 -0.17 19.46 8.88
N PHE A 56 -1.45 19.79 8.96
CA PHE A 56 -2.44 19.16 9.83
C PHE A 56 -3.47 18.44 8.98
N PHE A 57 -3.71 17.16 9.20
CA PHE A 57 -4.63 16.37 8.38
C PHE A 57 -5.28 15.26 9.20
N THR A 58 -6.34 14.67 8.66
CA THR A 58 -6.95 13.46 9.22
C THR A 58 -6.26 12.22 8.65
N ARG A 59 -5.78 11.34 9.50
CA ARG A 59 -5.32 9.99 9.15
C ARG A 59 -6.37 8.96 9.57
N HIS A 60 -6.81 8.10 8.66
CA HIS A 60 -7.63 6.95 8.99
C HIS A 60 -6.80 5.67 8.96
N GLN A 61 -6.66 5.01 10.10
CA GLN A 61 -5.89 3.78 10.25
C GLN A 61 -6.55 2.86 11.27
N ASN A 62 -6.68 1.57 10.96
CA ASN A 62 -7.28 0.56 11.85
C ASN A 62 -8.69 0.94 12.37
N LEU A 63 -9.53 1.48 11.48
CA LEU A 63 -10.90 1.94 11.78
C LEU A 63 -11.00 3.15 12.73
N VAL A 64 -9.90 3.85 13.00
CA VAL A 64 -9.88 5.07 13.82
C VAL A 64 -9.37 6.23 12.98
N SER A 65 -10.11 7.34 12.95
CA SER A 65 -9.64 8.59 12.35
C SER A 65 -8.96 9.44 13.40
N GLN A 66 -7.83 10.06 13.05
CA GLN A 66 -7.06 10.88 13.96
C GLN A 66 -6.54 12.16 13.31
N PRO A 67 -6.58 13.30 14.02
CA PRO A 67 -5.86 14.49 13.62
C PRO A 67 -4.37 14.29 13.87
N VAL A 68 -3.59 14.56 12.84
CA VAL A 68 -2.17 14.32 12.80
C VAL A 68 -1.46 15.58 12.34
N GLN A 69 -0.27 15.83 12.89
CA GLN A 69 0.62 16.89 12.44
C GLN A 69 1.83 16.26 11.74
N GLN A 70 2.19 16.74 10.56
CA GLN A 70 3.43 16.41 9.86
C GLN A 70 4.29 17.66 9.71
N ASN A 71 5.59 17.51 9.95
CA ASN A 71 6.58 18.52 9.57
C ASN A 71 6.96 18.31 8.10
N LEU A 72 6.81 19.35 7.29
CA LEU A 72 6.95 19.27 5.82
C LEU A 72 8.41 19.13 5.36
N GLU A 73 9.39 19.57 6.16
CA GLU A 73 10.82 19.45 5.86
C GLU A 73 11.34 18.03 6.13
N THR A 74 10.91 17.42 7.24
CA THR A 74 11.44 16.14 7.72
C THR A 74 10.54 14.94 7.42
N GLY A 75 9.30 15.17 6.99
CA GLY A 75 8.27 14.14 6.86
C GLY A 75 7.80 13.57 8.21
N ARG A 76 8.25 14.12 9.34
CA ARG A 76 7.97 13.58 10.67
C ARG A 76 6.52 13.77 11.04
N VAL A 77 5.86 12.66 11.39
CA VAL A 77 4.46 12.60 11.76
C VAL A 77 4.30 12.48 13.29
N ARG A 78 3.40 13.27 13.88
CA ARG A 78 3.03 13.24 15.30
C ARG A 78 1.52 13.16 15.45
N GLN A 79 1.02 12.15 16.16
CA GLN A 79 -0.38 12.11 16.63
C GLN A 79 -0.64 13.24 17.62
N LEU A 80 -1.76 13.93 17.45
CA LEU A 80 -2.14 15.04 18.33
C LEU A 80 -3.00 14.61 19.52
N LEU A 81 -3.61 13.42 19.44
CA LEU A 81 -4.49 12.83 20.44
C LEU A 81 -4.07 11.38 20.74
N PRO A 82 -4.55 10.77 21.85
CA PRO A 82 -4.30 9.36 22.16
C PRO A 82 -4.74 8.39 21.03
N PRO A 83 -4.08 7.22 20.87
CA PRO A 83 -4.33 6.27 19.77
C PRO A 83 -5.77 5.75 19.61
N ASP A 84 -6.55 5.74 20.68
CA ASP A 84 -7.95 5.28 20.72
C ASP A 84 -8.97 6.43 20.52
N HIS A 85 -8.49 7.67 20.35
CA HIS A 85 -9.34 8.85 20.27
C HIS A 85 -9.74 9.12 18.82
N ASP A 86 -10.98 8.77 18.47
CA ASP A 86 -11.55 9.04 17.15
C ASP A 86 -11.92 10.53 16.98
N ALA A 87 -11.28 11.19 16.00
CA ALA A 87 -11.44 12.59 15.68
C ALA A 87 -10.96 12.92 14.25
N LYS A 88 -11.56 13.95 13.62
CA LYS A 88 -11.25 14.37 12.24
C LYS A 88 -11.62 15.83 11.98
N ASP A 89 -11.57 16.25 10.71
CA ASP A 89 -11.89 17.60 10.23
C ASP A 89 -11.04 18.69 10.93
N PRO A 90 -9.69 18.60 10.89
CA PRO A 90 -8.84 19.61 11.51
C PRO A 90 -9.03 20.98 10.83
N ALA A 91 -9.20 22.04 11.63
CA ALA A 91 -9.30 23.42 11.16
C ALA A 91 -8.39 24.32 11.99
N LEU A 92 -7.33 24.84 11.37
CA LEU A 92 -6.32 25.66 12.02
C LEU A 92 -6.84 27.09 12.24
N SER A 93 -6.69 27.62 13.45
CA SER A 93 -7.06 29.01 13.75
C SER A 93 -6.20 30.00 12.95
N PRO A 94 -6.69 31.20 12.60
CA PRO A 94 -5.90 32.19 11.85
C PRO A 94 -4.59 32.62 12.54
N ASN A 95 -4.53 32.58 13.87
CA ASN A 95 -3.30 32.82 14.63
C ASN A 95 -2.45 31.57 14.92
N GLU A 96 -2.85 30.42 14.37
CA GLU A 96 -2.21 29.11 14.47
C GLU A 96 -1.99 28.56 15.89
N ARG A 97 -2.68 29.09 16.89
CA ARG A 97 -2.53 28.65 18.29
C ARG A 97 -3.45 27.50 18.67
N GLN A 98 -4.54 27.32 17.92
CA GLN A 98 -5.58 26.36 18.22
C GLN A 98 -5.97 25.57 16.98
N LEU A 99 -6.29 24.30 17.18
CA LEU A 99 -6.87 23.43 16.17
C LEU A 99 -8.31 23.09 16.58
N ALA A 100 -9.28 23.47 15.77
CA ALA A 100 -10.64 22.97 15.92
C ALA A 100 -10.77 21.62 15.20
N LEU A 101 -11.58 20.72 15.73
CA LEU A 101 -11.78 19.38 15.19
C LEU A 101 -13.15 18.82 15.57
N THR A 102 -13.61 17.82 14.83
CA THR A 102 -14.76 16.98 15.20
C THR A 102 -14.26 15.78 16.00
N SER A 103 -14.73 15.58 17.24
CA SER A 103 -14.40 14.43 18.07
C SER A 103 -15.60 13.52 18.32
N TYR A 104 -15.38 12.20 18.28
CA TYR A 104 -16.40 11.18 18.51
C TYR A 104 -16.30 10.50 19.88
N ARG A 105 -15.28 10.84 20.69
CA ARG A 105 -14.98 10.16 21.95
C ARG A 105 -16.08 10.26 23.01
N ARG A 106 -16.71 11.44 23.15
CA ARG A 106 -17.78 11.67 24.14
C ARG A 106 -19.17 11.51 23.55
N ASN A 107 -19.29 11.75 22.24
CA ASN A 107 -20.56 11.75 21.53
C ASN A 107 -20.34 11.12 20.14
N ALA A 108 -20.91 9.94 19.93
CA ALA A 108 -20.77 9.20 18.67
C ALA A 108 -21.37 9.94 17.45
N LEU A 109 -22.24 10.95 17.67
CA LEU A 109 -22.70 11.82 16.59
C LEU A 109 -21.62 12.83 16.14
N GLY A 110 -20.64 13.11 16.99
CA GLY A 110 -19.60 14.09 16.76
C GLY A 110 -19.84 15.38 17.53
N SER A 111 -18.77 15.93 18.10
CA SER A 111 -18.75 17.20 18.82
C SER A 111 -17.60 18.06 18.36
N VAL A 112 -17.83 19.36 18.23
CA VAL A 112 -16.77 20.31 17.85
C VAL A 112 -15.94 20.65 19.09
N CYS A 113 -14.64 20.43 19.01
CA CYS A 113 -13.71 20.63 20.10
C CYS A 113 -12.49 21.44 19.67
N LEU A 114 -11.83 22.07 20.64
CA LEU A 114 -10.63 22.88 20.48
C LEU A 114 -9.45 22.18 21.15
N LEU A 115 -8.33 22.12 20.43
CA LEU A 115 -7.05 21.62 20.89
C LEU A 115 -6.00 22.76 20.87
N PRO A 116 -5.45 23.16 22.02
CA PRO A 116 -4.30 24.06 22.06
C PRO A 116 -3.06 23.41 21.43
N LEU A 117 -2.40 24.09 20.48
CA LEU A 117 -1.19 23.57 19.83
C LEU A 117 0.10 23.91 20.62
N PHE A 118 0.02 24.93 21.47
CA PHE A 118 1.13 25.43 22.30
C PHE A 118 0.67 25.59 23.77
N GLY A 119 1.61 25.47 24.71
CA GLY A 119 1.35 25.54 26.16
C GLY A 119 1.52 24.20 26.89
N GLU A 120 1.48 24.25 28.23
CA GLU A 120 1.55 23.07 29.11
C GLU A 120 0.22 22.31 29.16
N ASP A 121 -0.91 23.01 29.06
CA ASP A 121 -2.26 22.43 28.98
C ASP A 121 -2.63 22.18 27.51
N ARG A 122 -2.64 20.89 27.13
CA ARG A 122 -3.00 20.41 25.79
C ARG A 122 -4.31 19.62 25.80
N ASP A 123 -5.15 19.84 26.80
CA ASP A 123 -6.41 19.10 26.93
C ASP A 123 -7.42 19.53 25.86
N LEU A 124 -8.13 18.54 25.33
CA LEU A 124 -9.18 18.74 24.34
C LEU A 124 -10.45 19.31 25.00
N ARG A 125 -10.88 20.50 24.58
CA ARG A 125 -12.08 21.17 25.10
C ARG A 125 -13.22 21.16 24.08
N CYS A 126 -14.30 20.44 24.37
CA CYS A 126 -15.48 20.40 23.49
C CYS A 126 -16.47 21.53 23.77
N LEU A 127 -16.96 22.16 22.70
CA LEU A 127 -17.83 23.35 22.75
C LEU A 127 -19.32 23.01 22.66
N THR A 128 -19.64 21.90 22.01
CA THR A 128 -21.02 21.50 21.69
C THR A 128 -21.59 20.56 22.74
N PRO A 129 -22.88 20.68 23.09
CA PRO A 129 -23.52 19.81 24.07
C PRO A 129 -23.70 18.38 23.57
N ASP A 130 -23.84 17.43 24.50
CA ASP A 130 -24.12 16.03 24.20
C ASP A 130 -25.52 15.87 23.56
N GLY A 131 -25.67 14.93 22.63
CA GLY A 131 -26.95 14.61 21.97
C GLY A 131 -27.26 15.42 20.70
N GLU A 132 -26.42 16.39 20.34
CA GLU A 132 -26.43 17.05 19.03
C GLU A 132 -25.31 16.50 18.15
N ARG A 133 -25.53 16.45 16.83
CA ARG A 133 -24.47 16.20 15.85
C ARG A 133 -23.82 17.54 15.51
N ALA A 134 -22.52 17.71 15.71
CA ALA A 134 -21.78 18.88 15.24
C ALA A 134 -20.48 18.46 14.53
N TRP A 135 -20.20 19.03 13.35
CA TRP A 135 -19.08 18.61 12.48
C TRP A 135 -18.65 19.73 11.51
N LEU A 136 -17.52 19.51 10.83
CA LEU A 136 -16.88 20.45 9.89
C LEU A 136 -16.66 21.85 10.51
N PRO A 137 -15.82 21.96 11.55
CA PRO A 137 -15.46 23.26 12.09
C PRO A 137 -14.64 24.07 11.06
N PHE A 138 -14.83 25.39 11.06
CA PHE A 138 -14.03 26.35 10.30
C PHE A 138 -13.94 27.67 11.08
N TRP A 139 -12.90 28.46 10.86
CA TRP A 139 -12.71 29.71 11.58
C TRP A 139 -13.26 30.90 10.79
N VAL A 140 -14.01 31.78 11.46
CA VAL A 140 -14.41 33.09 10.91
C VAL A 140 -13.37 34.15 11.26
N ASN A 141 -12.85 34.09 12.48
CA ASN A 141 -11.76 34.90 13.02
C ASN A 141 -11.21 34.21 14.28
N ASN A 142 -10.22 34.80 14.96
CA ASN A 142 -9.58 34.20 16.15
C ASN A 142 -10.52 33.91 17.34
N THR A 143 -11.72 34.49 17.38
CA THR A 143 -12.67 34.35 18.52
C THR A 143 -14.02 33.80 18.10
N THR A 144 -14.21 33.46 16.83
CA THR A 144 -15.49 33.00 16.28
C THR A 144 -15.27 31.77 15.42
N LEU A 145 -15.91 30.67 15.81
CA LEU A 145 -15.87 29.39 15.12
C LEU A 145 -17.20 29.12 14.42
N GLY A 146 -17.16 28.69 13.17
CA GLY A 146 -18.31 28.18 12.44
C GLY A 146 -18.33 26.65 12.40
N TYR A 147 -19.51 26.05 12.36
CA TYR A 147 -19.69 24.60 12.15
C TYR A 147 -21.10 24.27 11.67
N LEU A 148 -21.29 23.05 11.16
CA LEU A 148 -22.62 22.49 10.93
C LEU A 148 -23.11 21.78 12.18
N ARG A 149 -24.39 21.97 12.51
CA ARG A 149 -25.08 21.22 13.55
C ARG A 149 -26.40 20.64 13.09
N ARG A 150 -26.78 19.52 13.68
CA ARG A 150 -28.10 18.89 13.50
C ARG A 150 -28.54 18.24 14.80
N ALA A 151 -29.69 18.65 15.31
CA ALA A 151 -30.33 17.98 16.44
C ALA A 151 -30.76 16.56 16.01
N ALA A 152 -30.63 15.56 16.89
CA ALA A 152 -30.91 14.16 16.56
C ALA A 152 -32.30 13.92 15.95
N ASN A 153 -33.29 14.73 16.34
CA ASN A 153 -34.69 14.62 15.91
C ASN A 153 -35.08 15.54 14.74
N ARG A 154 -34.13 16.28 14.15
CA ARG A 154 -34.39 17.19 13.03
C ARG A 154 -33.70 16.69 11.76
N GLN A 155 -34.42 16.76 10.65
CA GLN A 155 -33.90 16.47 9.31
C GLN A 155 -32.98 17.61 8.83
N GLU A 156 -33.32 18.84 9.17
CA GLU A 156 -32.66 20.06 8.71
C GLU A 156 -31.34 20.32 9.46
N GLN A 157 -30.32 20.76 8.72
CA GLN A 157 -29.02 21.15 9.27
C GLN A 157 -28.97 22.67 9.45
N GLU A 158 -28.25 23.13 10.47
CA GLU A 158 -28.01 24.54 10.72
C GLU A 158 -26.52 24.84 10.58
N LEU A 159 -26.19 25.87 9.80
CA LEU A 159 -24.87 26.49 9.80
C LEU A 159 -24.84 27.53 10.92
N VAL A 160 -23.90 27.39 11.86
CA VAL A 160 -23.84 28.26 13.04
C VAL A 160 -22.49 28.90 13.22
N PHE A 161 -22.49 30.13 13.75
CA PHE A 161 -21.31 30.83 14.28
C PHE A 161 -21.38 30.85 15.81
N HIS A 162 -20.28 30.48 16.45
CA HIS A 162 -20.12 30.38 17.90
C HIS A 162 -18.97 31.29 18.33
N SER A 163 -19.30 32.33 19.10
CA SER A 163 -18.32 33.22 19.72
C SER A 163 -17.70 32.54 20.95
N LEU A 164 -16.38 32.38 20.95
CA LEU A 164 -15.63 31.74 22.04
C LEU A 164 -15.56 32.62 23.30
N ASP A 165 -15.60 33.95 23.14
CA ASP A 165 -15.54 34.90 24.26
C ASP A 165 -16.88 34.98 25.02
N THR A 166 -17.98 35.03 24.27
CA THR A 166 -19.33 35.23 24.84
C THR A 166 -20.12 33.94 24.99
N ASN A 167 -19.61 32.84 24.42
CA ASN A 167 -20.31 31.56 24.28
C ASN A 167 -21.67 31.66 23.55
N ARG A 168 -21.88 32.72 22.76
CA ARG A 168 -23.13 32.94 22.00
C ARG A 168 -23.09 32.19 20.66
N VAL A 169 -24.19 31.52 20.33
CA VAL A 169 -24.39 30.83 19.05
C VAL A 169 -25.41 31.58 18.19
N GLN A 170 -25.09 31.80 16.90
CA GLN A 170 -25.96 32.43 15.91
C GLN A 170 -26.14 31.49 14.70
N VAL A 171 -27.38 31.25 14.28
CA VAL A 171 -27.68 30.50 13.05
C VAL A 171 -27.55 31.43 11.84
N LYS A 172 -26.80 31.01 10.83
CA LYS A 172 -26.55 31.75 9.58
C LYS A 172 -27.32 31.20 8.39
N ALA A 173 -27.49 29.89 8.30
CA ALA A 173 -28.28 29.24 7.26
C ALA A 173 -28.95 27.97 7.79
N ARG A 174 -30.03 27.54 7.14
CA ARG A 174 -30.73 26.28 7.39
C ARG A 174 -30.98 25.55 6.06
N GLY A 175 -31.08 24.22 6.11
CA GLY A 175 -31.41 23.37 4.97
C GLY A 175 -30.57 22.10 4.92
N ARG A 176 -30.41 21.51 3.73
CA ARG A 176 -29.38 20.50 3.46
C ARG A 176 -28.09 21.17 3.03
N LEU A 177 -27.16 21.35 3.96
CA LEU A 177 -25.95 22.17 3.82
C LEU A 177 -24.68 21.31 3.89
N SER A 178 -23.64 21.67 3.13
CA SER A 178 -22.33 21.01 3.26
C SER A 178 -21.16 21.94 2.96
N ALA A 179 -19.96 21.47 3.34
CA ALA A 179 -18.68 22.08 3.01
C ALA A 179 -18.58 23.60 3.23
N PRO A 180 -18.97 24.12 4.42
CA PRO A 180 -18.82 25.55 4.69
C PRO A 180 -17.34 25.92 4.88
N SER A 181 -16.96 27.11 4.41
CA SER A 181 -15.64 27.70 4.63
C SER A 181 -15.72 29.22 4.64
N VAL A 182 -14.72 29.87 5.24
CA VAL A 182 -14.59 31.32 5.23
C VAL A 182 -13.22 31.70 4.68
N SER A 183 -13.16 32.80 3.93
CA SER A 183 -11.91 33.37 3.42
C SER A 183 -10.95 33.71 4.56
N ALA A 184 -9.64 33.67 4.30
CA ALA A 184 -8.61 33.90 5.34
C ALA A 184 -8.73 35.29 6.04
N ASP A 185 -9.29 36.28 5.35
CA ASP A 185 -9.57 37.62 5.87
C ASP A 185 -10.90 37.72 6.67
N GLY A 186 -11.66 36.63 6.77
CA GLY A 186 -12.93 36.58 7.50
C GLY A 186 -14.12 37.23 6.79
N ARG A 187 -13.98 37.64 5.52
CA ARG A 187 -15.00 38.41 4.79
C ARG A 187 -16.06 37.55 4.13
N TYR A 188 -15.68 36.51 3.39
CA TYR A 188 -16.61 35.75 2.55
C TYR A 188 -16.86 34.36 3.13
N LEU A 189 -18.12 34.00 3.30
CA LEU A 189 -18.58 32.66 3.65
C LEU A 189 -19.06 31.94 2.38
N VAL A 190 -18.53 30.74 2.11
CA VAL A 190 -19.02 29.85 1.06
C VAL A 190 -19.58 28.57 1.67
N TYR A 191 -20.66 28.04 1.10
CA TYR A 191 -21.24 26.74 1.47
C TYR A 191 -22.09 26.17 0.33
N GLN A 192 -22.39 24.87 0.38
CA GLN A 192 -23.25 24.18 -0.60
C GLN A 192 -24.66 23.98 -0.07
N ARG A 193 -25.66 24.03 -0.96
CA ARG A 193 -27.06 23.59 -0.70
C ARG A 193 -27.44 22.42 -1.62
N HIS A 194 -28.25 21.48 -1.11
CA HIS A 194 -28.64 20.23 -1.79
C HIS A 194 -30.15 20.04 -1.96
N GLU A 195 -30.89 21.13 -2.16
CA GLU A 195 -32.34 21.10 -2.39
C GLU A 195 -32.61 21.30 -3.89
N GLU A 196 -33.44 20.46 -4.52
CA GLU A 196 -33.58 20.38 -6.00
C GLU A 196 -33.72 21.74 -6.71
N ALA A 197 -34.53 22.66 -6.19
CA ALA A 197 -34.76 23.96 -6.81
C ALA A 197 -33.65 24.99 -6.56
N SER A 198 -32.71 24.69 -5.66
CA SER A 198 -31.72 25.65 -5.15
C SER A 198 -30.34 25.00 -4.93
N GLN A 199 -30.07 23.89 -5.60
CA GLN A 199 -28.83 23.12 -5.45
C GLN A 199 -27.64 23.88 -6.03
N GLY A 200 -26.53 23.88 -5.30
CA GLY A 200 -25.27 24.49 -5.75
C GLY A 200 -24.57 25.30 -4.67
N MET A 201 -23.55 26.04 -5.10
CA MET A 201 -22.66 26.81 -4.22
C MET A 201 -23.26 28.18 -3.95
N TYR A 202 -23.18 28.62 -2.70
CA TYR A 202 -23.62 29.95 -2.24
C TYR A 202 -22.45 30.69 -1.62
N LEU A 203 -22.43 32.00 -1.83
CA LEU A 203 -21.45 32.92 -1.26
C LEU A 203 -22.19 34.02 -0.49
N VAL A 204 -21.63 34.42 0.65
CA VAL A 204 -22.14 35.51 1.49
C VAL A 204 -20.98 36.43 1.86
N ASP A 205 -21.12 37.73 1.61
CA ASP A 205 -20.22 38.75 2.15
C ASP A 205 -20.67 39.07 3.58
N LEU A 206 -19.88 38.66 4.57
CA LEU A 206 -20.18 38.81 5.99
C LEU A 206 -20.09 40.28 6.47
N GLN A 207 -19.50 41.18 5.68
CA GLN A 207 -19.44 42.60 6.01
C GLN A 207 -20.70 43.34 5.54
N THR A 208 -21.23 43.01 4.36
CA THR A 208 -22.42 43.64 3.78
C THR A 208 -23.72 42.87 4.02
N ASP A 209 -23.62 41.60 4.43
CA ASP A 209 -24.71 40.62 4.53
C ASP A 209 -25.38 40.33 3.17
N GLU A 210 -24.68 40.59 2.07
CA GLU A 210 -25.11 40.27 0.71
C GLU A 210 -24.84 38.80 0.39
N SER A 211 -25.76 38.16 -0.34
CA SER A 211 -25.65 36.73 -0.68
C SER A 211 -25.92 36.48 -2.16
N TRP A 212 -25.12 35.58 -2.73
CA TRP A 212 -25.20 35.11 -4.10
C TRP A 212 -25.35 33.58 -4.11
N GLY A 213 -26.23 33.05 -4.94
CA GLY A 213 -26.32 31.61 -5.20
C GLY A 213 -27.67 31.13 -5.74
N PRO A 214 -27.73 29.94 -6.37
CA PRO A 214 -26.58 29.09 -6.69
C PRO A 214 -25.67 29.77 -7.72
N LEU A 215 -24.35 29.71 -7.51
CA LEU A 215 -23.37 30.39 -8.37
C LEU A 215 -23.44 29.83 -9.81
N PRO A 216 -23.54 30.68 -10.85
CA PRO A 216 -23.79 30.22 -12.21
C PRO A 216 -22.49 29.74 -12.87
N LEU A 217 -22.26 28.42 -12.87
CA LEU A 217 -21.07 27.79 -13.47
C LEU A 217 -21.44 27.03 -14.75
N ASP A 218 -20.68 27.22 -15.83
CA ASP A 218 -20.85 26.53 -17.11
C ASP A 218 -20.12 25.16 -17.11
N LEU A 219 -20.56 24.27 -16.22
CA LEU A 219 -20.03 22.92 -16.04
C LEU A 219 -21.16 21.89 -15.82
N PRO A 220 -21.00 20.63 -16.27
CA PRO A 220 -21.89 19.54 -15.86
C PRO A 220 -21.62 19.14 -14.40
N GLY A 221 -22.61 18.57 -13.70
CA GLY A 221 -22.41 17.98 -12.37
C GLY A 221 -22.48 18.98 -11.22
N ILE A 222 -21.76 18.70 -10.11
CA ILE A 222 -21.93 19.41 -8.84
C ILE A 222 -20.60 19.85 -8.24
N SER A 223 -20.61 20.98 -7.53
CA SER A 223 -19.44 21.51 -6.81
C SER A 223 -19.48 21.14 -5.32
N SER A 224 -18.30 21.11 -4.69
CA SER A 224 -18.16 20.78 -3.27
C SER A 224 -17.17 21.73 -2.59
N TYR A 225 -16.32 21.22 -1.69
CA TYR A 225 -15.36 21.95 -0.86
C TYR A 225 -14.68 23.11 -1.59
N ALA A 226 -14.71 24.28 -0.98
CA ALA A 226 -14.21 25.50 -1.58
C ALA A 226 -13.41 26.33 -0.58
N VAL A 227 -12.47 27.12 -1.09
CA VAL A 227 -11.64 28.05 -0.32
C VAL A 227 -11.39 29.30 -1.16
N ILE A 228 -11.38 30.46 -0.50
CA ILE A 228 -11.14 31.76 -1.16
C ILE A 228 -9.76 32.24 -0.75
N ASN A 229 -8.96 32.61 -1.74
CA ASN A 229 -7.71 33.33 -1.52
C ASN A 229 -7.96 34.84 -1.73
N PRO A 230 -7.98 35.66 -0.66
CA PRO A 230 -8.19 37.10 -0.81
C PRO A 230 -7.04 37.79 -1.54
N ASP A 231 -5.82 37.23 -1.50
CA ASP A 231 -4.62 37.86 -2.06
C ASP A 231 -4.57 37.81 -3.59
N ASP A 232 -5.01 36.69 -4.20
CA ASP A 232 -5.08 36.53 -5.66
C ASP A 232 -6.49 36.84 -6.23
N GLY A 233 -7.52 36.91 -5.38
CA GLY A 233 -8.91 37.18 -5.74
C GLY A 233 -9.63 35.99 -6.39
N TYR A 234 -9.20 34.75 -6.13
CA TYR A 234 -9.80 33.53 -6.67
C TYR A 234 -10.55 32.72 -5.61
N LEU A 235 -11.63 32.10 -6.06
CA LEU A 235 -12.34 31.01 -5.40
C LEU A 235 -11.85 29.69 -6.00
N TYR A 236 -11.24 28.85 -5.17
CA TYR A 236 -10.82 27.48 -5.52
C TYR A 236 -11.85 26.50 -5.00
N PHE A 237 -12.23 25.49 -5.78
CA PHE A 237 -13.25 24.54 -5.36
C PHE A 237 -13.09 23.18 -6.03
N SER A 238 -13.53 22.11 -5.34
CA SER A 238 -13.67 20.80 -5.95
C SER A 238 -14.99 20.65 -6.70
N HIS A 239 -14.97 19.89 -7.78
CA HIS A 239 -16.10 19.72 -8.68
C HIS A 239 -16.09 18.34 -9.34
N TYR A 240 -17.25 17.72 -9.42
CA TYR A 240 -17.47 16.43 -10.07
C TYR A 240 -18.06 16.69 -11.45
N LEU A 241 -17.30 16.43 -12.52
CA LEU A 241 -17.70 16.75 -13.91
C LEU A 241 -17.98 15.51 -14.78
N SER A 242 -17.69 14.32 -14.26
CA SER A 242 -17.66 13.05 -14.99
C SER A 242 -18.27 11.96 -14.12
N ASP A 243 -19.12 11.10 -14.71
CA ASP A 243 -19.65 9.88 -14.08
C ASP A 243 -18.60 8.78 -14.16
N THR A 244 -17.66 8.82 -13.23
CA THR A 244 -16.58 7.84 -13.11
C THR A 244 -17.00 6.58 -12.36
N SER A 245 -18.08 6.64 -11.59
CA SER A 245 -18.67 5.49 -10.90
C SER A 245 -19.44 4.57 -11.87
N GLY A 246 -19.90 5.13 -13.00
CA GLY A 246 -20.69 4.45 -14.02
C GLY A 246 -22.15 4.24 -13.63
N ASP A 247 -22.65 4.99 -12.65
CA ASP A 247 -24.02 4.86 -12.10
C ASP A 247 -25.04 5.79 -12.80
N GLN A 248 -24.57 6.60 -13.76
CA GLN A 248 -25.32 7.58 -14.54
C GLN A 248 -25.71 8.85 -13.78
N GLN A 249 -25.18 9.05 -12.58
CA GLN A 249 -25.27 10.29 -11.83
C GLN A 249 -23.88 10.94 -11.81
N ILE A 250 -23.83 12.27 -11.73
CA ILE A 250 -22.57 12.99 -11.50
C ILE A 250 -22.66 13.59 -10.11
N ASP A 251 -22.09 12.91 -9.13
CA ASP A 251 -22.20 13.28 -7.72
C ASP A 251 -20.90 13.05 -6.93
N ALA A 252 -21.01 12.99 -5.59
CA ALA A 252 -19.85 12.89 -4.71
C ALA A 252 -19.19 11.49 -4.69
N GLU A 253 -19.80 10.48 -5.30
CA GLU A 253 -19.21 9.14 -5.51
C GLU A 253 -18.23 9.12 -6.70
N ASP A 254 -18.22 10.18 -7.52
CA ASP A 254 -17.32 10.32 -8.65
C ASP A 254 -15.96 10.93 -8.31
N HIS A 255 -15.05 10.88 -9.28
CA HIS A 255 -13.79 11.57 -9.21
C HIS A 255 -13.99 13.08 -9.35
N SER A 256 -13.51 13.82 -8.36
CA SER A 256 -13.50 15.27 -8.44
C SER A 256 -12.22 15.82 -9.07
N VAL A 257 -12.30 17.07 -9.52
CA VAL A 257 -11.16 17.89 -9.88
C VAL A 257 -11.22 19.23 -9.17
N ILE A 258 -10.11 19.95 -9.14
CA ILE A 258 -10.07 21.31 -8.64
C ILE A 258 -10.24 22.30 -9.79
N PHE A 259 -11.10 23.29 -9.57
CA PHE A 259 -11.27 24.47 -10.40
C PHE A 259 -10.93 25.74 -9.62
N ARG A 260 -10.65 26.83 -10.34
CA ARG A 260 -10.66 28.18 -9.78
C ARG A 260 -11.43 29.16 -10.64
N ILE A 261 -11.95 30.21 -10.02
CA ILE A 261 -12.64 31.31 -10.71
C ILE A 261 -12.36 32.65 -10.03
N ARG A 262 -12.24 33.69 -10.85
CA ARG A 262 -12.06 35.08 -10.39
C ARG A 262 -13.33 35.57 -9.69
N LEU A 263 -13.20 35.95 -8.41
CA LEU A 263 -14.34 36.34 -7.57
C LEU A 263 -15.00 37.63 -8.08
N ASP A 264 -14.22 38.62 -8.49
CA ASP A 264 -14.73 39.88 -9.05
C ASP A 264 -15.58 39.67 -10.31
N ARG A 265 -15.17 38.75 -11.19
CA ARG A 265 -15.95 38.39 -12.39
C ARG A 265 -17.22 37.62 -12.03
N LEU A 266 -17.12 36.69 -11.08
CA LEU A 266 -18.24 35.85 -10.65
C LEU A 266 -19.36 36.68 -10.04
N LEU A 267 -19.03 37.68 -9.22
CA LEU A 267 -20.03 38.52 -8.56
C LEU A 267 -20.60 39.62 -9.47
N ALA A 268 -19.92 39.95 -10.57
CA ALA A 268 -20.35 40.98 -11.52
C ALA A 268 -21.21 40.45 -12.69
N SER A 269 -21.42 39.14 -12.80
CA SER A 269 -22.08 38.50 -13.95
C SER A 269 -23.25 37.62 -13.52
N ASP A 270 -24.41 37.83 -14.14
CA ASP A 270 -25.57 36.93 -14.02
C ASP A 270 -25.50 35.74 -15.00
N GLN A 271 -24.53 35.75 -15.92
CA GLN A 271 -24.33 34.66 -16.89
C GLN A 271 -23.45 33.57 -16.32
N ALA A 272 -23.71 32.33 -16.74
CA ALA A 272 -22.87 31.18 -16.40
C ALA A 272 -21.44 31.38 -16.89
N LEU A 273 -20.48 31.29 -15.97
CA LEU A 273 -19.07 31.47 -16.24
C LEU A 273 -18.36 30.11 -16.29
N LEU A 274 -17.41 29.98 -17.22
CA LEU A 274 -16.53 28.83 -17.29
C LEU A 274 -15.35 29.05 -16.32
N PRO A 275 -15.21 28.24 -15.25
CA PRO A 275 -14.03 28.27 -14.39
C PRO A 275 -12.81 27.59 -15.04
N GLU A 276 -11.63 27.85 -14.49
CA GLU A 276 -10.36 27.28 -14.94
C GLU A 276 -10.08 25.94 -14.22
N GLN A 277 -9.91 24.84 -14.97
CA GLN A 277 -9.63 23.51 -14.40
C GLN A 277 -8.15 23.36 -14.04
N LEU A 278 -7.83 23.05 -12.79
CA LEU A 278 -6.46 22.97 -12.28
C LEU A 278 -5.91 21.54 -12.25
N THR A 279 -6.77 20.53 -12.03
CA THR A 279 -6.34 19.13 -11.94
C THR A 279 -7.10 18.23 -12.91
N SER A 280 -6.46 17.14 -13.33
CA SER A 280 -7.04 16.07 -14.14
C SER A 280 -7.96 15.19 -13.30
N VAL A 281 -9.02 14.66 -13.93
CA VAL A 281 -9.95 13.67 -13.34
C VAL A 281 -9.22 12.40 -12.90
N THR A 282 -8.03 12.13 -13.46
CA THR A 282 -7.20 10.98 -13.09
C THR A 282 -6.82 10.94 -11.62
N TYR A 283 -6.70 12.10 -10.95
CA TYR A 283 -6.20 12.17 -9.58
C TYR A 283 -7.29 12.16 -8.52
N ASN A 284 -8.57 12.38 -8.88
CA ASN A 284 -9.68 12.47 -7.92
C ASN A 284 -9.36 13.42 -6.73
N CYS A 285 -9.16 14.70 -7.02
CA CYS A 285 -8.67 15.67 -6.03
C CYS A 285 -9.80 16.51 -5.41
N ASN A 286 -9.80 16.58 -4.08
CA ASN A 286 -10.76 17.24 -3.21
C ASN A 286 -10.07 18.08 -2.12
N PHE A 287 -10.87 18.78 -1.30
CA PHE A 287 -10.42 19.50 -0.11
C PHE A 287 -9.26 20.49 -0.39
N PRO A 288 -9.45 21.50 -1.26
CA PRO A 288 -8.42 22.48 -1.52
C PRO A 288 -8.07 23.26 -0.23
N SER A 289 -6.78 23.39 0.04
CA SER A 289 -6.20 24.20 1.11
C SER A 289 -5.06 25.04 0.52
N LEU A 290 -4.90 26.27 0.99
CA LEU A 290 -3.94 27.22 0.43
C LEU A 290 -2.74 27.37 1.37
N GLY A 291 -1.54 27.16 0.84
CA GLY A 291 -0.28 27.71 1.37
C GLY A 291 0.13 28.92 0.52
N GLY A 292 1.01 29.78 1.04
CA GLY A 292 1.30 31.09 0.44
C GLY A 292 1.36 31.14 -1.09
N ASP A 293 2.09 30.22 -1.72
CA ASP A 293 2.24 30.07 -3.17
C ASP A 293 1.84 28.67 -3.69
N GLN A 294 1.26 27.83 -2.84
CA GLN A 294 1.00 26.41 -3.13
C GLN A 294 -0.47 26.04 -2.83
N LEU A 295 -1.02 25.18 -3.68
CA LEU A 295 -2.31 24.54 -3.50
C LEU A 295 -2.10 23.12 -2.94
N TYR A 296 -2.62 22.87 -1.75
CA TYR A 296 -2.68 21.55 -1.13
C TYR A 296 -4.04 20.92 -1.39
N VAL A 297 -4.06 19.68 -1.85
CA VAL A 297 -5.28 18.95 -2.22
C VAL A 297 -5.19 17.52 -1.73
N THR A 298 -6.32 16.95 -1.31
CA THR A 298 -6.39 15.51 -1.05
C THR A 298 -6.77 14.80 -2.34
N CYS A 299 -5.98 13.86 -2.82
CA CYS A 299 -6.24 13.14 -4.05
C CYS A 299 -6.27 11.62 -3.78
N ALA A 300 -7.22 10.92 -4.41
CA ALA A 300 -7.26 9.46 -4.42
C ALA A 300 -6.56 8.96 -5.69
N TYR A 301 -5.25 8.74 -5.59
CA TYR A 301 -4.39 8.43 -6.73
C TYR A 301 -3.46 7.25 -6.41
N GLU A 302 -3.21 6.40 -7.41
CA GLU A 302 -2.35 5.21 -7.30
C GLU A 302 -2.73 4.23 -6.17
N GLY A 303 -4.02 4.18 -5.80
CA GLY A 303 -4.54 3.27 -4.77
C GLY A 303 -4.36 3.79 -3.34
N SER A 304 -4.02 5.06 -3.17
CA SER A 304 -3.87 5.73 -1.88
C SER A 304 -4.65 7.04 -1.83
N LEU A 305 -5.21 7.38 -0.66
CA LEU A 305 -5.80 8.70 -0.41
C LEU A 305 -4.78 9.54 0.35
N ASP A 306 -4.24 10.57 -0.29
CA ASP A 306 -3.14 11.36 0.27
C ASP A 306 -3.25 12.84 -0.05
N THR A 307 -2.48 13.66 0.68
CA THR A 307 -2.31 15.08 0.38
C THR A 307 -1.18 15.28 -0.62
N TYR A 308 -1.48 16.07 -1.64
CA TYR A 308 -0.56 16.50 -2.68
C TYR A 308 -0.43 18.02 -2.67
N ARG A 309 0.70 18.54 -3.13
CA ARG A 309 0.91 19.97 -3.39
C ARG A 309 1.13 20.24 -4.87
N LEU A 310 0.66 21.39 -5.31
CA LEU A 310 0.73 21.90 -6.68
C LEU A 310 0.92 23.42 -6.65
N PRO A 311 1.46 24.05 -7.71
CA PRO A 311 1.34 25.49 -7.89
C PRO A 311 -0.13 25.93 -7.89
N LEU A 312 -0.40 27.19 -7.54
CA LEU A 312 -1.77 27.76 -7.59
C LEU A 312 -2.40 27.72 -8.99
N THR A 313 -1.59 27.60 -10.05
CA THR A 313 -2.02 27.43 -11.44
C THR A 313 -2.35 25.98 -11.82
N GLY A 314 -2.19 25.03 -10.90
CA GLY A 314 -2.50 23.62 -11.12
C GLY A 314 -1.45 22.88 -11.94
N GLN A 315 -1.89 21.88 -12.71
CA GLN A 315 -1.01 20.97 -13.45
C GLN A 315 -0.47 21.54 -14.76
N LEU A 316 -0.96 22.69 -15.21
CA LEU A 316 -0.52 23.29 -16.46
C LEU A 316 0.71 24.19 -16.19
N PRO A 317 1.85 23.98 -16.87
CA PRO A 317 2.99 24.86 -16.70
C PRO A 317 2.65 26.31 -17.06
N GLU A 318 3.09 27.26 -16.23
CA GLU A 318 2.72 28.68 -16.37
C GLU A 318 3.14 29.29 -17.73
N HIS A 319 4.24 28.81 -18.30
CA HIS A 319 4.78 29.29 -19.56
C HIS A 319 4.09 28.73 -20.80
N TRP A 320 3.14 27.79 -20.66
CA TRP A 320 2.44 27.21 -21.81
C TRP A 320 1.40 28.16 -22.39
N GLY A 321 1.59 28.49 -23.67
CA GLY A 321 0.61 29.17 -24.50
C GLY A 321 -0.38 28.21 -25.15
N GLU A 322 -1.28 28.77 -25.97
CA GLU A 322 -2.29 28.01 -26.72
C GLU A 322 -1.67 26.92 -27.60
N LYS A 323 -0.55 27.23 -28.27
CA LYS A 323 0.16 26.32 -29.16
C LYS A 323 0.66 25.09 -28.41
N GLU A 324 1.29 25.28 -27.27
CA GLU A 324 1.83 24.20 -26.44
C GLU A 324 0.70 23.32 -25.91
N ILE A 325 -0.44 23.91 -25.53
CA ILE A 325 -1.61 23.14 -25.05
C ILE A 325 -2.22 22.31 -26.19
N TRP A 326 -2.34 22.84 -27.40
CA TRP A 326 -2.80 22.06 -28.56
C TRP A 326 -1.84 20.92 -28.90
N GLN A 327 -0.53 21.15 -28.80
CA GLN A 327 0.48 20.09 -28.96
C GLN A 327 0.33 19.02 -27.88
N ALA A 328 0.18 19.43 -26.62
CA ALA A 328 -0.08 18.53 -25.48
C ALA A 328 -1.34 17.67 -25.72
N HIS A 329 -2.42 18.29 -26.18
CA HIS A 329 -3.67 17.60 -26.48
C HIS A 329 -3.49 16.57 -27.61
N ALA A 330 -2.70 16.91 -28.63
CA ALA A 330 -2.42 16.01 -29.75
C ALA A 330 -1.60 14.77 -29.34
N VAL A 331 -0.69 14.89 -28.37
CA VAL A 331 0.14 13.78 -27.88
C VAL A 331 -0.50 12.99 -26.73
N ALA A 332 -1.43 13.60 -25.98
CA ALA A 332 -2.08 13.01 -24.82
C ALA A 332 -2.73 11.66 -25.19
N SER A 333 -2.34 10.60 -24.48
CA SER A 333 -2.96 9.27 -24.65
C SER A 333 -4.23 9.11 -23.84
N ARG A 334 -4.32 9.79 -22.69
CA ARG A 334 -5.41 9.58 -21.74
C ARG A 334 -6.55 10.54 -22.01
N PRO A 335 -7.81 10.07 -22.06
CA PRO A 335 -8.97 10.94 -22.20
C PRO A 335 -9.05 12.01 -21.09
N ALA A 336 -8.76 11.65 -19.83
CA ALA A 336 -8.77 12.60 -18.71
C ALA A 336 -7.78 13.77 -18.87
N GLU A 337 -6.57 13.52 -19.40
CA GLU A 337 -5.60 14.57 -19.72
C GLU A 337 -6.10 15.46 -20.87
N ARG A 338 -6.72 14.85 -21.91
CA ARG A 338 -7.33 15.62 -23.01
C ARG A 338 -8.46 16.51 -22.51
N LEU A 339 -9.28 16.05 -21.58
CA LEU A 339 -10.34 16.86 -20.97
C LEU A 339 -9.78 18.09 -20.25
N LEU A 340 -8.74 17.90 -19.41
CA LEU A 340 -8.05 19.03 -18.76
C LEU A 340 -7.54 20.05 -19.78
N LEU A 341 -6.85 19.57 -20.82
CA LEU A 341 -6.27 20.44 -21.86
C LEU A 341 -7.35 21.15 -22.69
N LEU A 342 -8.45 20.47 -23.02
CA LEU A 342 -9.57 21.07 -23.76
C LEU A 342 -10.32 22.10 -22.92
N ASN A 343 -10.54 21.85 -21.63
CA ASN A 343 -11.17 22.82 -20.73
C ASN A 343 -10.28 24.05 -20.53
N GLN A 344 -8.95 23.87 -20.48
CA GLN A 344 -7.98 24.97 -20.46
C GLN A 344 -8.02 25.83 -21.73
N LEU A 345 -8.08 25.21 -22.91
CA LEU A 345 -8.25 25.93 -24.18
C LEU A 345 -9.60 26.66 -24.23
N ARG A 346 -10.69 25.99 -23.86
CA ARG A 346 -12.04 26.56 -23.80
C ARG A 346 -12.12 27.75 -22.83
N PHE A 347 -11.41 27.69 -21.69
CA PHE A 347 -11.32 28.80 -20.74
C PHE A 347 -10.63 30.04 -21.34
N ARG A 348 -9.55 29.84 -22.11
CA ARG A 348 -8.75 30.91 -22.70
C ARG A 348 -9.37 31.53 -23.95
N GLU A 349 -9.95 30.71 -24.84
CA GLU A 349 -10.50 31.13 -26.13
C GLU A 349 -12.02 31.38 -26.10
N GLY A 350 -12.71 30.88 -25.07
CA GLY A 350 -14.16 31.00 -24.90
C GLY A 350 -14.96 29.77 -25.36
N ASN A 351 -16.27 29.79 -25.09
CA ASN A 351 -17.16 28.64 -25.29
C ASN A 351 -17.67 28.52 -26.75
N SER A 352 -16.77 28.15 -27.66
CA SER A 352 -17.08 27.93 -29.08
C SER A 352 -17.74 26.57 -29.34
N ARG A 353 -18.48 26.45 -30.46
CA ARG A 353 -19.09 25.19 -30.90
C ARG A 353 -18.04 24.07 -31.06
N HIS A 354 -16.86 24.40 -31.58
CA HIS A 354 -15.81 23.44 -31.83
C HIS A 354 -15.29 22.76 -30.55
N PHE A 355 -15.18 23.52 -29.44
CA PHE A 355 -14.78 22.95 -28.16
C PHE A 355 -15.83 22.00 -27.59
N LEU A 356 -17.11 22.38 -27.69
CA LEU A 356 -18.22 21.53 -27.24
C LEU A 356 -18.28 20.21 -28.02
N GLU A 357 -18.06 20.23 -29.34
CA GLU A 357 -17.99 19.02 -30.17
C GLU A 357 -16.82 18.11 -29.74
N ARG A 358 -15.65 18.68 -29.41
CA ARG A 358 -14.50 17.90 -28.92
C ARG A 358 -14.71 17.33 -27.52
N LEU A 359 -15.32 18.10 -26.62
CA LEU A 359 -15.66 17.63 -25.26
C LEU A 359 -16.68 16.50 -25.34
N LEU A 360 -17.75 16.67 -26.13
CA LEU A 360 -18.71 15.62 -26.43
C LEU A 360 -18.03 14.34 -26.94
N ALA A 361 -17.13 14.46 -27.92
CA ALA A 361 -16.40 13.31 -28.46
C ALA A 361 -15.52 12.61 -27.41
N ASN A 362 -14.86 13.35 -26.51
CA ASN A 362 -14.05 12.75 -25.45
C ASN A 362 -14.92 12.03 -24.40
N HIS A 363 -16.03 12.63 -23.96
CA HIS A 363 -16.95 11.98 -23.02
C HIS A 363 -17.61 10.73 -23.63
N LEU A 364 -17.97 10.76 -24.92
CA LEU A 364 -18.44 9.58 -25.64
C LEU A 364 -17.39 8.46 -25.67
N GLN A 365 -16.12 8.80 -25.90
CA GLN A 365 -15.01 7.84 -25.88
C GLN A 365 -14.80 7.22 -24.49
N MET A 366 -15.11 7.96 -23.42
CA MET A 366 -15.03 7.50 -22.04
C MET A 366 -16.29 6.76 -21.57
N ASP A 367 -17.33 6.68 -22.41
CA ASP A 367 -18.66 6.18 -22.05
C ASP A 367 -19.33 6.98 -20.91
N GLU A 368 -18.96 8.25 -20.74
CA GLU A 368 -19.50 9.19 -19.73
C GLU A 368 -20.75 9.88 -20.29
N LEU A 369 -21.87 9.15 -20.29
CA LEU A 369 -23.07 9.52 -21.03
C LEU A 369 -23.78 10.76 -20.48
N THR A 370 -23.77 10.95 -19.15
CA THR A 370 -24.41 12.12 -18.50
C THR A 370 -23.69 13.42 -18.88
N ALA A 371 -22.36 13.45 -18.84
CA ALA A 371 -21.57 14.59 -19.28
C ALA A 371 -21.69 14.81 -20.80
N ALA A 372 -21.69 13.74 -21.60
CA ALA A 372 -21.94 13.84 -23.03
C ALA A 372 -23.32 14.46 -23.34
N SER A 373 -24.36 14.09 -22.59
CA SER A 373 -25.71 14.63 -22.75
C SER A 373 -25.78 16.14 -22.46
N TYR A 374 -25.03 16.63 -21.46
CA TYR A 374 -24.89 18.06 -21.17
C TYR A 374 -24.33 18.84 -22.37
N PHE A 375 -23.22 18.36 -22.96
CA PHE A 375 -22.61 19.02 -24.11
C PHE A 375 -23.46 18.90 -25.38
N ALA A 376 -24.16 17.79 -25.58
CA ALA A 376 -25.12 17.64 -26.67
C ALA A 376 -26.26 18.67 -26.55
N GLY A 377 -26.74 18.96 -25.34
CA GLY A 377 -27.75 20.01 -25.10
C GLY A 377 -27.24 21.41 -25.46
N GLN A 378 -26.01 21.77 -25.04
CA GLN A 378 -25.44 23.05 -25.44
C GLN A 378 -25.26 23.17 -26.96
N LEU A 379 -24.91 22.07 -27.63
CA LEU A 379 -24.79 22.05 -29.09
C LEU A 379 -26.15 22.17 -29.78
N GLN A 380 -27.19 21.53 -29.24
CA GLN A 380 -28.57 21.70 -29.69
C GLN A 380 -28.99 23.17 -29.61
N ASP A 381 -28.76 23.85 -28.47
CA ASP A 381 -29.09 25.26 -28.29
C ASP A 381 -28.36 26.15 -29.30
N LYS A 382 -27.06 25.91 -29.53
CA LYS A 382 -26.27 26.63 -30.54
C LYS A 382 -26.70 26.29 -31.97
N ALA A 383 -27.31 25.12 -32.19
CA ALA A 383 -27.84 24.68 -33.47
C ALA A 383 -29.31 25.10 -33.70
N ALA A 384 -29.94 25.88 -32.81
CA ALA A 384 -31.36 26.24 -32.91
C ALA A 384 -31.79 26.86 -34.27
N LYS A 385 -30.86 27.48 -35.01
CA LYS A 385 -31.11 28.04 -36.35
C LYS A 385 -30.99 27.02 -37.50
N LYS A 386 -30.63 25.78 -37.21
CA LYS A 386 -30.41 24.67 -38.13
C LYS A 386 -31.22 23.45 -37.67
N PRO A 387 -32.49 23.33 -38.10
CA PRO A 387 -33.43 22.34 -37.55
C PRO A 387 -32.94 20.89 -37.61
N GLU A 388 -32.29 20.50 -38.72
CA GLU A 388 -31.75 19.14 -38.88
C GLU A 388 -30.62 18.84 -37.88
N GLU A 389 -29.71 19.78 -37.64
CA GLU A 389 -28.64 19.62 -36.66
C GLU A 389 -29.19 19.63 -35.22
N ALA A 390 -30.17 20.49 -34.92
CA ALA A 390 -30.83 20.50 -33.62
C ALA A 390 -31.56 19.17 -33.34
N ALA A 391 -32.26 18.62 -34.33
CA ALA A 391 -32.90 17.30 -34.25
C ALA A 391 -31.88 16.17 -34.06
N PHE A 392 -30.71 16.25 -34.70
CA PHE A 392 -29.63 15.28 -34.49
C PHE A 392 -29.16 15.27 -33.03
N TYR A 393 -28.88 16.43 -32.42
CA TYR A 393 -28.43 16.50 -31.03
C TYR A 393 -29.52 16.09 -30.03
N ALA A 394 -30.80 16.39 -30.32
CA ALA A 394 -31.93 15.93 -29.51
C ALA A 394 -32.07 14.39 -29.55
N ASN A 395 -31.95 13.79 -30.73
CA ASN A 395 -31.94 12.33 -30.90
C ASN A 395 -30.70 11.69 -30.24
N LEU A 396 -29.55 12.36 -30.27
CA LEU A 396 -28.35 11.92 -29.56
C LEU A 396 -28.58 11.91 -28.04
N GLN A 397 -29.14 12.95 -27.45
CA GLN A 397 -29.48 12.96 -26.02
C GLN A 397 -30.42 11.81 -25.65
N THR A 398 -31.44 11.55 -26.49
CA THR A 398 -32.36 10.41 -26.30
C THR A 398 -31.60 9.07 -26.32
N LEU A 399 -30.67 8.90 -27.26
CA LEU A 399 -29.81 7.71 -27.34
C LEU A 399 -28.91 7.58 -26.11
N LEU A 400 -28.26 8.65 -25.68
CA LEU A 400 -27.36 8.65 -24.51
C LEU A 400 -28.11 8.27 -23.24
N GLN A 401 -29.30 8.84 -23.02
CA GLN A 401 -30.16 8.48 -21.90
C GLN A 401 -30.56 7.00 -21.93
N LEU A 402 -30.95 6.48 -23.11
CA LEU A 402 -31.31 5.08 -23.26
C LEU A 402 -30.10 4.15 -23.02
N LYS A 403 -28.93 4.52 -23.54
CA LYS A 403 -27.68 3.77 -23.35
C LYS A 403 -27.27 3.76 -21.87
N GLY A 404 -27.45 4.86 -21.14
CA GLY A 404 -27.22 4.92 -19.69
C GLY A 404 -28.16 4.00 -18.92
N GLN A 405 -29.46 4.06 -19.22
CA GLN A 405 -30.43 3.13 -18.63
C GLN A 405 -30.13 1.66 -18.96
N ARG A 406 -29.51 1.39 -20.12
CA ARG A 406 -29.08 0.04 -20.52
C ARG A 406 -27.92 -0.48 -19.69
N GLN A 407 -26.94 0.38 -19.36
CA GLN A 407 -25.80 0.04 -18.49
C GLN A 407 -26.26 -0.34 -17.09
N LEU A 408 -27.33 0.30 -16.59
CA LEU A 408 -27.95 -0.02 -15.30
C LEU A 408 -28.76 -1.34 -15.28
N GLN A 409 -28.97 -1.99 -16.43
CA GLN A 409 -29.72 -3.26 -16.47
C GLN A 409 -28.82 -4.46 -16.13
N PRO A 410 -29.35 -5.48 -15.42
CA PRO A 410 -28.67 -6.77 -15.27
C PRO A 410 -28.30 -7.41 -16.61
N ARG A 411 -27.15 -8.10 -16.66
CA ARG A 411 -26.67 -8.76 -17.89
C ARG A 411 -27.70 -9.78 -18.40
N GLY A 412 -28.00 -9.72 -19.70
CA GLY A 412 -28.91 -10.65 -20.38
C GLY A 412 -30.40 -10.44 -20.14
N GLN A 413 -30.83 -9.47 -19.32
CA GLN A 413 -32.25 -9.20 -19.04
C GLN A 413 -32.61 -7.74 -19.37
N LEU A 414 -33.83 -7.54 -19.87
CA LEU A 414 -34.41 -6.22 -20.10
C LEU A 414 -35.62 -6.04 -19.18
N SER A 415 -35.52 -5.15 -18.19
CA SER A 415 -36.62 -4.89 -17.25
C SER A 415 -37.86 -4.31 -17.96
N PRO A 416 -39.07 -4.47 -17.40
CA PRO A 416 -40.27 -3.85 -17.94
C PRO A 416 -40.17 -2.31 -18.04
N ALA A 417 -39.49 -1.67 -17.08
CA ALA A 417 -39.24 -0.23 -17.08
C ALA A 417 -38.36 0.15 -18.28
N TYR A 418 -37.24 -0.54 -18.48
CA TYR A 418 -36.36 -0.31 -19.62
C TYR A 418 -37.05 -0.56 -20.97
N ARG A 419 -37.88 -1.62 -21.08
CA ARG A 419 -38.69 -1.86 -22.30
C ARG A 419 -39.70 -0.76 -22.57
N ARG A 420 -40.15 -0.02 -21.55
CA ARG A 420 -40.99 1.16 -21.71
C ARG A 420 -40.14 2.32 -22.24
N SER A 421 -39.02 2.63 -21.59
CA SER A 421 -38.10 3.68 -22.05
C SER A 421 -37.63 3.46 -23.48
N PHE A 422 -37.32 2.22 -23.86
CA PHE A 422 -36.98 1.83 -25.23
C PHE A 422 -38.11 2.16 -26.23
N ARG A 423 -39.37 1.87 -25.89
CA ARG A 423 -40.52 2.19 -26.76
C ARG A 423 -40.80 3.68 -26.83
N GLU A 424 -40.67 4.38 -25.72
CA GLU A 424 -40.80 5.84 -25.63
C GLU A 424 -39.70 6.53 -26.46
N ALA A 425 -38.44 6.10 -26.33
CA ALA A 425 -37.33 6.60 -27.13
C ALA A 425 -37.57 6.42 -28.63
N ALA A 426 -38.09 5.25 -29.06
CA ALA A 426 -38.42 5.00 -30.47
C ALA A 426 -39.57 5.90 -30.99
N GLN A 427 -40.51 6.29 -30.13
CA GLN A 427 -41.65 7.16 -30.49
C GLN A 427 -41.27 8.64 -30.48
N ASN A 428 -40.28 9.01 -29.67
CA ASN A 428 -39.87 10.40 -29.46
C ASN A 428 -38.69 10.83 -30.35
N LEU A 429 -38.27 10.00 -31.32
CA LEU A 429 -37.25 10.41 -32.27
C LEU A 429 -37.77 11.57 -33.14
N ASP A 430 -37.02 12.67 -33.15
CA ASP A 430 -37.25 13.76 -34.07
C ASP A 430 -36.99 13.28 -35.51
N SER A 431 -37.87 13.68 -36.43
CA SER A 431 -37.76 13.33 -37.84
C SER A 431 -36.62 14.09 -38.50
N GLY A 432 -35.71 13.37 -39.14
CA GLY A 432 -34.56 13.93 -39.86
C GLY A 432 -33.84 12.88 -40.70
N PRO A 433 -32.79 13.26 -41.44
CA PRO A 433 -32.02 12.34 -42.28
C PRO A 433 -31.34 11.23 -41.45
N ASP A 434 -30.98 11.51 -40.20
CA ASP A 434 -30.28 10.57 -39.32
C ASP A 434 -31.21 9.67 -38.49
N THR A 435 -32.53 9.83 -38.58
CA THR A 435 -33.51 9.02 -37.82
C THR A 435 -33.29 7.50 -37.97
N PRO A 436 -33.00 6.93 -39.16
CA PRO A 436 -32.72 5.50 -39.29
C PRO A 436 -31.50 5.02 -38.48
N LEU A 437 -30.47 5.87 -38.32
CA LEU A 437 -29.29 5.52 -37.50
C LEU A 437 -29.65 5.42 -36.03
N PHE A 438 -30.43 6.37 -35.50
CA PHE A 438 -30.89 6.31 -34.11
C PHE A 438 -31.87 5.15 -33.89
N ALA A 439 -32.76 4.87 -34.85
CA ALA A 439 -33.63 3.70 -34.82
C ALA A 439 -32.81 2.38 -34.79
N ALA A 440 -31.72 2.31 -35.57
CA ALA A 440 -30.81 1.17 -35.56
C ALA A 440 -30.14 0.96 -34.19
N TRP A 441 -29.64 2.04 -33.58
CA TRP A 441 -29.07 2.00 -32.23
C TRP A 441 -30.09 1.57 -31.18
N ILE A 442 -31.29 2.13 -31.23
CA ILE A 442 -32.39 1.76 -30.32
C ILE A 442 -32.68 0.25 -30.48
N ALA A 443 -32.86 -0.24 -31.70
CA ALA A 443 -33.09 -1.67 -31.98
C ALA A 443 -31.94 -2.56 -31.44
N PHE A 444 -30.68 -2.12 -31.59
CA PHE A 444 -29.52 -2.82 -31.05
C PHE A 444 -29.57 -2.90 -29.51
N LEU A 445 -29.83 -1.77 -28.84
CA LEU A 445 -29.99 -1.70 -27.38
C LEU A 445 -31.20 -2.50 -26.87
N GLY A 446 -32.21 -2.70 -27.72
CA GLY A 446 -33.36 -3.57 -27.52
C GLY A 446 -33.11 -5.06 -27.77
N GLN A 447 -31.86 -5.48 -28.04
CA GLN A 447 -31.46 -6.85 -28.39
C GLN A 447 -32.11 -7.38 -29.69
N GLN A 448 -32.32 -6.51 -30.67
CA GLN A 448 -32.87 -6.85 -31.99
C GLN A 448 -31.84 -6.60 -33.10
N PRO A 449 -30.72 -7.37 -33.15
CA PRO A 449 -29.62 -7.10 -34.08
C PRO A 449 -30.02 -7.22 -35.56
N GLY A 450 -31.03 -8.05 -35.89
CA GLY A 450 -31.57 -8.14 -37.25
C GLY A 450 -32.25 -6.84 -37.69
N GLN A 451 -33.11 -6.27 -36.83
CA GLN A 451 -33.73 -4.98 -37.08
C GLN A 451 -32.70 -3.85 -37.08
N ALA A 452 -31.74 -3.87 -36.13
CA ALA A 452 -30.66 -2.89 -36.11
C ALA A 452 -29.88 -2.85 -37.44
N ARG A 453 -29.56 -4.01 -38.03
CA ARG A 453 -28.92 -4.07 -39.35
C ARG A 453 -29.81 -3.53 -40.47
N GLN A 454 -31.11 -3.82 -40.44
CA GLN A 454 -32.05 -3.34 -41.44
C GLN A 454 -32.18 -1.80 -41.40
N GLU A 455 -32.32 -1.23 -40.20
CA GLU A 455 -32.39 0.24 -40.02
C GLU A 455 -31.06 0.91 -40.38
N LEU A 456 -29.93 0.27 -40.03
CA LEU A 456 -28.59 0.79 -40.38
C LEU A 456 -28.34 0.76 -41.89
N GLN A 457 -28.92 -0.20 -42.62
CA GLN A 457 -28.88 -0.23 -44.08
C GLN A 457 -29.79 0.84 -44.72
N ALA A 458 -30.85 1.26 -44.02
CA ALA A 458 -31.74 2.33 -44.46
C ALA A 458 -31.16 3.73 -44.22
N PHE A 459 -30.20 3.85 -43.29
CA PHE A 459 -29.46 5.10 -43.07
C PHE A 459 -28.64 5.48 -44.31
N GLN A 460 -28.92 6.66 -44.86
CA GLN A 460 -28.12 7.28 -45.90
C GLN A 460 -27.05 8.17 -45.25
N SER A 461 -25.90 8.34 -45.91
CA SER A 461 -24.76 9.10 -45.39
C SER A 461 -25.18 10.47 -44.83
N SER A 462 -24.63 10.83 -43.67
CA SER A 462 -24.86 12.13 -43.06
C SER A 462 -23.76 13.13 -43.42
N SER A 463 -24.10 14.41 -43.38
CA SER A 463 -23.09 15.49 -43.44
C SER A 463 -22.40 15.74 -42.10
N LEU A 464 -22.93 15.17 -41.00
CA LEU A 464 -22.37 15.33 -39.66
C LEU A 464 -21.34 14.22 -39.38
N PRO A 465 -20.06 14.55 -39.09
CA PRO A 465 -19.04 13.54 -38.80
C PRO A 465 -19.37 12.63 -37.62
N LEU A 466 -20.08 13.16 -36.61
CA LEU A 466 -20.49 12.37 -35.44
C LEU A 466 -21.54 11.30 -35.79
N ALA A 467 -22.41 11.53 -36.76
CA ALA A 467 -23.35 10.52 -37.23
C ALA A 467 -22.62 9.34 -37.89
N GLU A 468 -21.61 9.62 -38.71
CA GLU A 468 -20.75 8.58 -39.30
C GLU A 468 -19.95 7.82 -38.23
N TYR A 469 -19.46 8.51 -37.20
CA TYR A 469 -18.82 7.85 -36.05
C TYR A 469 -19.79 6.88 -35.35
N LEU A 470 -21.01 7.33 -35.03
CA LEU A 470 -22.04 6.48 -34.43
C LEU A 470 -22.42 5.29 -35.32
N ARG A 471 -22.46 5.47 -36.63
CA ARG A 471 -22.70 4.39 -37.61
C ARG A 471 -21.59 3.34 -37.56
N ILE A 472 -20.34 3.79 -37.52
CA ILE A 472 -19.15 2.91 -37.46
C ILE A 472 -19.15 2.12 -36.16
N GLU A 473 -19.33 2.79 -35.01
CA GLU A 473 -19.36 2.13 -33.70
C GLU A 473 -20.47 1.06 -33.64
N LEU A 474 -21.66 1.36 -34.19
CA LEU A 474 -22.73 0.36 -34.28
C LEU A 474 -22.37 -0.80 -35.20
N SER A 475 -21.72 -0.52 -36.33
CA SER A 475 -21.28 -1.56 -37.27
C SER A 475 -20.27 -2.50 -36.63
N LEU A 476 -19.31 -1.95 -35.87
CA LEU A 476 -18.34 -2.72 -35.09
C LEU A 476 -19.02 -3.57 -34.01
N ALA A 477 -20.02 -3.02 -33.33
CA ALA A 477 -20.78 -3.72 -32.30
C ALA A 477 -21.70 -4.83 -32.86
N LEU A 478 -22.15 -4.70 -34.11
CA LEU A 478 -22.96 -5.68 -34.82
C LEU A 478 -22.14 -6.78 -35.53
N ALA A 479 -20.81 -6.66 -35.58
CA ALA A 479 -19.95 -7.67 -36.17
C ALA A 479 -19.97 -8.97 -35.35
N SER A 480 -20.25 -10.09 -36.01
CA SER A 480 -20.45 -11.41 -35.39
C SER A 480 -19.25 -12.35 -35.52
N SER A 481 -18.25 -11.97 -36.33
CA SER A 481 -16.99 -12.71 -36.52
C SER A 481 -15.79 -11.76 -36.62
N ASN A 482 -14.57 -12.27 -36.40
CA ASN A 482 -13.34 -11.49 -36.58
C ASN A 482 -13.20 -10.96 -38.02
N THR A 483 -13.67 -11.71 -39.02
CA THR A 483 -13.67 -11.29 -40.42
C THR A 483 -14.58 -10.09 -40.63
N GLU A 484 -15.82 -10.14 -40.13
CA GLU A 484 -16.74 -8.99 -40.18
C GLU A 484 -16.18 -7.79 -39.43
N HIS A 485 -15.50 -8.01 -38.31
CA HIS A 485 -14.92 -6.94 -37.51
C HIS A 485 -13.71 -6.28 -38.20
N LEU A 486 -12.83 -7.07 -38.83
CA LEU A 486 -11.74 -6.56 -39.67
C LEU A 486 -12.28 -5.74 -40.84
N GLU A 487 -13.31 -6.24 -41.53
CA GLU A 487 -13.96 -5.51 -42.62
C GLU A 487 -14.56 -4.18 -42.17
N ALA A 488 -15.22 -4.16 -41.00
CA ALA A 488 -15.77 -2.93 -40.44
C ALA A 488 -14.68 -1.92 -40.05
N LEU A 489 -13.58 -2.37 -39.43
CA LEU A 489 -12.43 -1.51 -39.10
C LEU A 489 -11.76 -0.93 -40.36
N LEU A 490 -11.59 -1.74 -41.40
CA LEU A 490 -11.00 -1.30 -42.66
C LEU A 490 -11.92 -0.30 -43.38
N ALA A 491 -13.22 -0.56 -43.41
CA ALA A 491 -14.20 0.39 -43.95
C ALA A 491 -14.22 1.71 -43.17
N ALA A 492 -14.05 1.67 -41.85
CA ALA A 492 -13.95 2.86 -41.01
C ALA A 492 -12.67 3.67 -41.30
N ALA A 493 -11.53 2.99 -41.45
CA ALA A 493 -10.27 3.62 -41.84
C ALA A 493 -10.34 4.29 -43.23
N GLY A 494 -11.05 3.67 -44.18
CA GLY A 494 -11.27 4.20 -45.52
C GLY A 494 -12.32 5.32 -45.63
N ASN A 495 -13.07 5.63 -44.56
CA ASN A 495 -14.16 6.61 -44.63
C ASN A 495 -13.63 8.06 -44.52
N SER A 496 -13.70 8.81 -45.62
CA SER A 496 -13.22 10.20 -45.70
C SER A 496 -14.06 11.22 -44.93
N LEU A 497 -15.29 10.88 -44.51
CA LEU A 497 -16.13 11.74 -43.65
C LEU A 497 -15.67 11.73 -42.19
N VAL A 498 -14.86 10.74 -41.80
CA VAL A 498 -14.30 10.62 -40.46
C VAL A 498 -13.01 11.41 -40.39
N ALA A 499 -12.77 12.06 -39.25
CA ALA A 499 -11.56 12.84 -39.04
C ALA A 499 -10.29 11.98 -39.27
N PRO A 500 -9.25 12.54 -39.91
CA PRO A 500 -7.94 11.90 -40.10
C PRO A 500 -7.43 11.05 -38.93
N ASP A 501 -7.48 11.61 -37.72
CA ASP A 501 -6.98 10.95 -36.53
C ASP A 501 -7.79 9.71 -36.13
N ALA A 502 -9.10 9.74 -36.36
CA ALA A 502 -9.98 8.60 -36.09
C ALA A 502 -9.82 7.51 -37.17
N ARG A 503 -9.61 7.89 -38.43
CA ARG A 503 -9.23 6.95 -39.49
C ARG A 503 -7.94 6.21 -39.15
N LEU A 504 -6.92 6.94 -38.68
CA LEU A 504 -5.67 6.36 -38.19
C LEU A 504 -5.88 5.43 -36.99
N PHE A 505 -6.75 5.78 -36.05
CA PHE A 505 -7.11 4.91 -34.93
C PHE A 505 -7.71 3.58 -35.41
N TYR A 506 -8.70 3.61 -36.31
CA TYR A 506 -9.31 2.38 -36.84
C TYR A 506 -8.32 1.55 -37.67
N ALA A 507 -7.45 2.20 -38.45
CA ALA A 507 -6.37 1.56 -39.17
C ALA A 507 -5.40 0.84 -38.22
N PHE A 508 -5.01 1.49 -37.13
CA PHE A 508 -4.17 0.90 -36.09
C PHE A 508 -4.86 -0.31 -35.42
N GLN A 509 -6.14 -0.20 -35.08
CA GLN A 509 -6.91 -1.32 -34.51
C GLN A 509 -7.05 -2.49 -35.48
N HIS A 510 -7.26 -2.20 -36.77
CA HIS A 510 -7.27 -3.22 -37.82
C HIS A 510 -5.95 -4.01 -37.84
N LEU A 511 -4.81 -3.32 -37.87
CA LEU A 511 -3.49 -3.96 -37.87
C LEU A 511 -3.23 -4.79 -36.60
N GLN A 512 -3.65 -4.28 -35.44
CA GLN A 512 -3.54 -5.03 -34.18
C GLN A 512 -4.37 -6.32 -34.19
N LEU A 513 -5.62 -6.26 -34.64
CA LEU A 513 -6.48 -7.44 -34.73
C LEU A 513 -5.93 -8.42 -35.79
N LEU A 514 -5.50 -7.91 -36.94
CA LEU A 514 -4.95 -8.73 -38.02
C LEU A 514 -3.75 -9.55 -37.53
N SER A 515 -2.78 -8.91 -36.85
CA SER A 515 -1.61 -9.56 -36.25
C SER A 515 -1.95 -10.66 -35.24
N ARG A 516 -3.08 -10.54 -34.52
CA ARG A 516 -3.52 -11.57 -33.55
C ARG A 516 -4.21 -12.74 -34.23
N THR A 517 -4.87 -12.48 -35.36
CA THR A 517 -5.65 -13.50 -36.10
C THR A 517 -4.82 -14.28 -37.12
N GLN A 518 -3.74 -13.70 -37.64
CA GLN A 518 -2.89 -14.30 -38.66
C GLN A 518 -1.51 -14.63 -38.08
N SER A 519 -1.24 -15.92 -37.85
CA SER A 519 0.07 -16.37 -37.35
C SER A 519 1.10 -16.62 -38.45
N ASP A 520 0.65 -16.85 -39.69
CA ASP A 520 1.51 -17.07 -40.85
C ASP A 520 1.85 -15.74 -41.54
N VAL A 521 3.14 -15.52 -41.79
CA VAL A 521 3.66 -14.27 -42.36
C VAL A 521 3.13 -14.04 -43.78
N GLU A 522 3.08 -15.07 -44.62
CA GLU A 522 2.68 -14.93 -46.02
C GLU A 522 1.19 -14.58 -46.14
N THR A 523 0.34 -15.26 -45.36
CA THR A 523 -1.10 -14.98 -45.29
C THR A 523 -1.35 -13.56 -44.75
N HIS A 524 -0.57 -13.12 -43.76
CA HIS A 524 -0.65 -11.76 -43.23
C HIS A 524 -0.25 -10.72 -44.29
N LEU A 525 0.83 -10.94 -45.04
CA LEU A 525 1.27 -10.06 -46.13
C LEU A 525 0.22 -9.94 -47.25
N GLN A 526 -0.46 -11.03 -47.59
CA GLN A 526 -1.56 -11.02 -48.57
C GLN A 526 -2.76 -10.20 -48.09
N ALA A 527 -3.14 -10.36 -46.81
CA ALA A 527 -4.21 -9.57 -46.21
C ALA A 527 -3.88 -8.07 -46.18
N LEU A 528 -2.63 -7.70 -45.86
CA LEU A 528 -2.18 -6.30 -45.89
C LEU A 528 -2.21 -5.70 -47.30
N ALA A 529 -1.83 -6.47 -48.32
CA ALA A 529 -1.90 -6.03 -49.71
C ALA A 529 -3.35 -5.75 -50.13
N ALA A 530 -4.27 -6.68 -49.88
CA ALA A 530 -5.69 -6.52 -50.19
C ALA A 530 -6.33 -5.34 -49.44
N ALA A 531 -5.95 -5.13 -48.16
CA ALA A 531 -6.45 -4.01 -47.38
C ALA A 531 -5.93 -2.66 -47.91
N SER A 532 -4.67 -2.60 -48.34
CA SER A 532 -4.05 -1.37 -48.86
C SER A 532 -4.72 -0.88 -50.16
N GLU A 533 -5.21 -1.79 -51.01
CA GLU A 533 -5.92 -1.42 -52.25
C GLU A 533 -7.24 -0.66 -52.01
N ARG A 534 -7.78 -0.73 -50.78
CA ARG A 534 -9.04 -0.09 -50.39
C ARG A 534 -8.85 1.23 -49.64
N LEU A 535 -7.61 1.65 -49.43
CA LEU A 535 -7.26 2.88 -48.73
C LEU A 535 -6.73 3.91 -49.73
N ASP A 536 -7.14 5.16 -49.55
CA ASP A 536 -6.77 6.29 -50.41
C ASP A 536 -5.89 7.34 -49.71
N ASP A 537 -5.77 7.27 -48.39
CA ASP A 537 -4.96 8.18 -47.57
C ASP A 537 -3.50 7.71 -47.52
N GLU A 538 -2.59 8.55 -48.02
CA GLU A 538 -1.16 8.27 -48.09
C GLU A 538 -0.55 7.89 -46.72
N ARG A 539 -1.05 8.46 -45.61
CA ARG A 539 -0.54 8.16 -44.27
C ARG A 539 -0.93 6.75 -43.83
N LEU A 540 -2.16 6.34 -44.14
CA LEU A 540 -2.63 4.99 -43.84
C LEU A 540 -1.89 3.96 -44.69
N LEU A 541 -1.70 4.27 -45.98
CA LEU A 541 -0.88 3.45 -46.89
C LEU A 541 0.56 3.31 -46.37
N ALA A 542 1.15 4.40 -45.86
CA ALA A 542 2.48 4.35 -45.26
C ALA A 542 2.51 3.49 -43.98
N LEU A 543 1.48 3.56 -43.12
CA LEU A 543 1.37 2.70 -41.93
C LEU A 543 1.33 1.20 -42.31
N TYR A 544 0.52 0.83 -43.31
CA TYR A 544 0.40 -0.55 -43.78
C TYR A 544 1.66 -1.03 -44.49
N ALA A 545 2.28 -0.16 -45.27
CA ALA A 545 3.56 -0.46 -45.90
C ALA A 545 4.66 -0.66 -44.82
N ASN A 546 4.61 0.10 -43.72
CA ASN A 546 5.54 -0.05 -42.61
C ASN A 546 5.34 -1.41 -41.92
N GLU A 547 4.09 -1.78 -41.63
CA GLU A 547 3.73 -3.11 -41.09
C GLU A 547 4.26 -4.25 -41.96
N LYS A 548 4.06 -4.15 -43.29
CA LYS A 548 4.52 -5.13 -44.28
C LYS A 548 6.04 -5.38 -44.19
N ASP A 549 6.83 -4.31 -44.15
CA ASP A 549 8.29 -4.45 -44.10
C ASP A 549 8.80 -4.82 -42.71
N LEU A 550 8.07 -4.49 -41.64
CA LEU A 550 8.36 -4.97 -40.29
C LEU A 550 8.17 -6.49 -40.18
N LEU A 551 7.11 -7.05 -40.78
CA LEU A 551 6.91 -8.51 -40.84
C LEU A 551 8.05 -9.19 -41.59
N ARG A 552 8.49 -8.61 -42.72
CA ARG A 552 9.65 -9.10 -43.48
C ARG A 552 10.94 -9.02 -42.67
N LEU A 553 11.16 -7.92 -41.95
CA LEU A 553 12.32 -7.74 -41.08
C LEU A 553 12.34 -8.78 -39.95
N GLY A 554 11.17 -9.07 -39.37
CA GLY A 554 11.02 -10.13 -38.36
C GLY A 554 11.39 -11.52 -38.89
N ALA A 555 11.02 -11.81 -40.14
CA ALA A 555 11.29 -13.08 -40.82
C ALA A 555 12.69 -13.18 -41.45
N ALA A 556 13.38 -12.05 -41.66
CA ALA A 556 14.67 -12.02 -42.33
C ALA A 556 15.77 -12.71 -41.51
N THR A 557 16.64 -13.46 -42.20
CA THR A 557 17.79 -14.17 -41.62
C THR A 557 19.13 -13.62 -42.11
N GLU A 558 19.14 -12.89 -43.24
CA GLU A 558 20.34 -12.28 -43.81
C GLU A 558 20.54 -10.83 -43.35
N ARG A 559 21.72 -10.53 -42.80
CA ARG A 559 22.06 -9.18 -42.30
C ARG A 559 21.97 -8.07 -43.36
N SER A 560 22.24 -8.37 -44.63
CA SER A 560 22.12 -7.42 -45.74
C SER A 560 20.67 -7.01 -45.98
N GLU A 561 19.76 -7.98 -45.92
CA GLU A 561 18.32 -7.76 -46.06
C GLU A 561 17.77 -7.00 -44.86
N GLU A 562 18.11 -7.44 -43.64
CA GLU A 562 17.71 -6.77 -42.39
C GLU A 562 18.10 -5.28 -42.40
N ARG A 563 19.34 -4.97 -42.82
CA ARG A 563 19.82 -3.59 -42.92
C ARG A 563 19.05 -2.76 -43.94
N SER A 564 18.74 -3.33 -45.10
CA SER A 564 17.98 -2.66 -46.16
C SER A 564 16.55 -2.35 -45.73
N LEU A 565 15.88 -3.33 -45.12
CA LEU A 565 14.52 -3.19 -44.57
C LEU A 565 14.50 -2.14 -43.45
N TYR A 566 15.43 -2.21 -42.51
CA TYR A 566 15.54 -1.24 -41.42
C TYR A 566 15.72 0.20 -41.93
N GLN A 567 16.57 0.42 -42.94
CA GLN A 567 16.77 1.75 -43.54
C GLN A 567 15.48 2.28 -44.18
N THR A 568 14.75 1.42 -44.90
CA THR A 568 13.46 1.75 -45.54
C THR A 568 12.39 2.10 -44.50
N ILE A 569 12.29 1.30 -43.43
CA ILE A 569 11.39 1.54 -42.30
C ILE A 569 11.73 2.86 -41.60
N SER A 570 13.00 3.07 -41.24
CA SER A 570 13.46 4.29 -40.56
C SER A 570 13.19 5.55 -41.39
N GLY A 571 13.37 5.48 -42.71
CA GLY A 571 13.05 6.57 -43.62
C GLY A 571 11.59 7.02 -43.52
N ARG A 572 10.65 6.08 -43.60
CA ARG A 572 9.21 6.36 -43.46
C ARG A 572 8.83 6.83 -42.07
N LEU A 573 9.40 6.23 -41.02
CA LEU A 573 9.15 6.64 -39.64
C LEU A 573 9.56 8.10 -39.39
N ARG A 574 10.61 8.59 -40.07
CA ARG A 574 11.09 9.97 -39.97
C ARG A 574 10.20 10.97 -40.71
N GLU A 575 9.59 10.55 -41.82
CA GLU A 575 8.75 11.40 -42.67
C GLU A 575 7.58 12.02 -41.88
N TYR A 576 6.99 11.24 -40.96
CA TYR A 576 5.83 11.66 -40.16
C TYR A 576 6.19 12.24 -38.78
N ARG A 577 7.43 12.68 -38.54
CA ARG A 577 7.86 13.19 -37.22
C ARG A 577 7.04 14.39 -36.73
N ASP A 578 6.49 15.18 -37.65
CA ASP A 578 5.71 16.38 -37.37
C ASP A 578 4.20 16.08 -37.23
N GLU A 579 3.79 14.80 -37.36
CA GLU A 579 2.43 14.30 -37.13
C GLU A 579 2.39 13.37 -35.90
N PRO A 580 2.15 13.89 -34.67
CA PRO A 580 2.42 13.16 -33.44
C PRO A 580 1.68 11.82 -33.29
N LYS A 581 0.42 11.74 -33.75
CA LYS A 581 -0.37 10.51 -33.68
C LYS A 581 0.13 9.45 -34.64
N MET A 582 0.49 9.82 -35.87
CA MET A 582 1.03 8.92 -36.87
C MET A 582 2.43 8.43 -36.50
N HIS A 583 3.28 9.35 -36.04
CA HIS A 583 4.62 9.05 -35.51
C HIS A 583 4.55 8.03 -34.38
N ARG A 584 3.67 8.26 -33.40
CA ARG A 584 3.44 7.36 -32.27
C ARG A 584 2.89 6.00 -32.72
N ALA A 585 1.83 5.99 -33.54
CA ALA A 585 1.20 4.76 -34.01
C ALA A 585 2.22 3.85 -34.73
N SER A 586 3.01 4.44 -35.62
CA SER A 586 4.00 3.70 -36.43
C SER A 586 5.14 3.13 -35.58
N HIS A 587 5.66 3.89 -34.60
CA HIS A 587 6.71 3.39 -33.71
C HIS A 587 6.19 2.34 -32.72
N ILE A 588 4.97 2.49 -32.19
CA ILE A 588 4.36 1.46 -31.34
C ILE A 588 4.22 0.14 -32.10
N ARG A 589 3.73 0.18 -33.36
CA ARG A 589 3.67 -1.02 -34.21
C ARG A 589 5.05 -1.63 -34.45
N ALA A 590 6.05 -0.80 -34.76
CA ALA A 590 7.43 -1.26 -34.97
C ALA A 590 7.99 -1.98 -33.74
N VAL A 591 7.86 -1.39 -32.55
CA VAL A 591 8.31 -2.00 -31.28
C VAL A 591 7.54 -3.29 -30.99
N GLN A 592 6.21 -3.29 -31.14
CA GLN A 592 5.38 -4.47 -30.89
C GLN A 592 5.75 -5.65 -31.80
N LEU A 593 5.89 -5.42 -33.11
CA LEU A 593 6.21 -6.49 -34.06
C LEU A 593 7.64 -7.02 -33.86
N MET A 594 8.62 -6.16 -33.58
CA MET A 594 9.99 -6.61 -33.29
C MET A 594 10.07 -7.39 -31.99
N GLY A 595 9.30 -7.00 -30.97
CA GLY A 595 9.16 -7.78 -29.74
C GLY A 595 8.53 -9.15 -29.98
N LEU A 596 7.44 -9.23 -30.76
CA LEU A 596 6.78 -10.49 -31.13
C LEU A 596 7.69 -11.42 -31.96
N ALA A 597 8.55 -10.84 -32.80
CA ALA A 597 9.54 -11.58 -33.59
C ALA A 597 10.84 -11.90 -32.81
N GLU A 598 10.93 -11.53 -31.53
CA GLU A 598 12.11 -11.69 -30.68
C GLU A 598 13.39 -11.01 -31.24
N LYS A 599 13.22 -10.00 -32.11
CA LYS A 599 14.30 -9.20 -32.71
C LYS A 599 14.66 -8.01 -31.80
N TYR A 600 15.15 -8.29 -30.59
CA TYR A 600 15.35 -7.28 -29.53
C TYR A 600 16.31 -6.14 -29.91
N ASP A 601 17.34 -6.39 -30.72
CA ASP A 601 18.25 -5.35 -31.22
C ASP A 601 17.50 -4.34 -32.11
N PHE A 602 16.60 -4.80 -32.98
CA PHE A 602 15.78 -3.92 -33.81
C PHE A 602 14.72 -3.20 -32.97
N MET A 603 14.14 -3.86 -31.97
CA MET A 603 13.24 -3.22 -31.02
C MET A 603 13.91 -2.03 -30.32
N GLU A 604 15.16 -2.17 -29.86
CA GLU A 604 15.95 -1.05 -29.33
C GLU A 604 16.10 0.03 -30.40
N LEU A 605 16.58 -0.32 -31.60
CA LEU A 605 16.83 0.64 -32.67
C LEU A 605 15.58 1.46 -33.01
N MET A 606 14.40 0.83 -33.03
CA MET A 606 13.12 1.52 -33.24
C MET A 606 12.78 2.45 -32.08
N SER A 607 12.98 2.02 -30.82
CA SER A 607 12.75 2.88 -29.65
C SER A 607 13.69 4.09 -29.63
N ARG A 608 14.97 3.88 -29.99
CA ARG A 608 15.97 4.95 -30.11
C ARG A 608 15.65 5.88 -31.27
N HIS A 609 15.22 5.34 -32.40
CA HIS A 609 14.78 6.12 -33.54
C HIS A 609 13.61 7.05 -33.17
N TRP A 610 12.64 6.53 -32.42
CA TRP A 610 11.52 7.33 -31.92
C TRP A 610 12.02 8.52 -31.08
N LEU A 611 12.86 8.25 -30.08
CA LEU A 611 13.42 9.29 -29.21
C LEU A 611 14.18 10.35 -30.01
N THR A 612 15.11 9.92 -30.88
CA THR A 612 15.98 10.83 -31.65
C THR A 612 15.26 11.61 -32.75
N THR A 613 14.09 11.17 -33.20
CA THR A 613 13.27 11.90 -34.18
C THR A 613 12.23 12.82 -33.55
N THR A 614 12.08 12.78 -32.23
CA THR A 614 11.26 13.72 -31.46
C THR A 614 12.14 14.88 -30.98
N ASP A 615 11.79 16.14 -31.30
CA ASP A 615 12.53 17.31 -30.78
C ASP A 615 12.44 17.32 -29.23
N ILE A 616 13.57 17.54 -28.55
CA ILE A 616 13.64 17.58 -27.08
C ILE A 616 12.73 18.66 -26.45
N ARG A 617 12.38 19.70 -27.22
CA ARG A 617 11.44 20.75 -26.79
C ARG A 617 9.98 20.40 -27.03
N HIS A 618 9.71 19.30 -27.73
CA HIS A 618 8.35 18.89 -28.06
C HIS A 618 7.68 18.24 -26.85
N VAL A 619 6.39 18.55 -26.62
CA VAL A 619 5.62 18.03 -25.46
C VAL A 619 5.55 16.50 -25.42
N GLY A 620 5.65 15.85 -26.57
CA GLY A 620 5.67 14.39 -26.69
C GLY A 620 7.01 13.72 -26.35
N PHE A 621 8.09 14.47 -26.12
CA PHE A 621 9.42 13.89 -25.87
C PHE A 621 9.47 13.05 -24.58
N ALA A 622 8.80 13.50 -23.52
CA ALA A 622 8.72 12.78 -22.26
C ALA A 622 8.21 11.34 -22.43
N ALA A 623 7.14 11.18 -23.19
CA ALA A 623 6.54 9.87 -23.43
C ALA A 623 7.45 8.95 -24.27
N SER A 624 8.18 9.50 -25.25
CA SER A 624 9.14 8.69 -26.03
C SER A 624 10.38 8.33 -25.20
N ALA A 625 10.82 9.22 -24.30
CA ALA A 625 11.89 8.96 -23.34
C ALA A 625 11.52 7.84 -22.35
N GLU A 626 10.31 7.87 -21.77
CA GLU A 626 9.80 6.83 -20.86
C GLU A 626 9.74 5.46 -21.54
N GLN A 627 9.24 5.40 -22.79
CA GLN A 627 9.22 4.17 -23.58
C GLN A 627 10.63 3.66 -23.88
N TYR A 628 11.54 4.54 -24.30
CA TYR A 628 12.94 4.18 -24.54
C TYR A 628 13.62 3.63 -23.28
N ALA A 629 13.47 4.31 -22.15
CA ALA A 629 14.03 3.89 -20.87
C ALA A 629 13.49 2.52 -20.45
N THR A 630 12.17 2.33 -20.46
CA THR A 630 11.52 1.06 -20.06
C THR A 630 12.06 -0.13 -20.86
N ILE A 631 12.10 0.00 -22.20
CA ILE A 631 12.56 -1.05 -23.11
C ILE A 631 14.03 -1.40 -22.84
N ASN A 632 14.88 -0.39 -22.71
CA ASN A 632 16.32 -0.59 -22.60
C ASN A 632 16.77 -0.97 -21.19
N LEU A 633 16.08 -0.52 -20.14
CA LEU A 633 16.32 -1.00 -18.78
C LEU A 633 16.02 -2.50 -18.68
N ASN A 634 14.90 -2.97 -19.24
CA ASN A 634 14.58 -4.40 -19.29
C ASN A 634 15.70 -5.22 -19.96
N ARG A 635 16.24 -4.71 -21.07
CA ARG A 635 17.41 -5.33 -21.73
C ARG A 635 18.66 -5.27 -20.85
N GLY A 636 18.95 -4.13 -20.23
CA GLY A 636 20.12 -3.95 -19.36
C GLY A 636 20.14 -4.96 -18.22
N TYR A 637 19.00 -5.12 -17.53
CA TYR A 637 18.81 -6.15 -16.51
C TYR A 637 18.91 -7.57 -17.08
N GLY A 638 18.30 -7.84 -18.24
CA GLY A 638 18.39 -9.15 -18.89
C GLY A 638 19.83 -9.54 -19.24
N SER A 639 20.62 -8.60 -19.79
CA SER A 639 22.04 -8.80 -20.06
C SER A 639 22.86 -9.00 -18.79
N TRP A 640 22.55 -8.25 -17.73
CA TRP A 640 23.24 -8.41 -16.43
C TRP A 640 22.97 -9.79 -15.83
N ALA A 641 21.71 -10.24 -15.80
CA ALA A 641 21.34 -11.57 -15.31
C ALA A 641 22.00 -12.73 -16.10
N GLN A 642 22.34 -12.49 -17.38
CA GLN A 642 23.06 -13.44 -18.23
C GLN A 642 24.60 -13.35 -18.11
N GLY A 643 25.13 -12.53 -17.20
CA GLY A 643 26.57 -12.33 -17.03
C GLY A 643 27.24 -11.47 -18.11
N GLN A 644 26.46 -10.79 -18.96
CA GLN A 644 26.96 -9.91 -20.03
C GLN A 644 27.16 -8.48 -19.51
N GLU A 645 28.04 -8.31 -18.51
CA GLU A 645 28.23 -7.05 -17.78
C GLU A 645 28.55 -5.85 -18.69
N MET A 646 29.41 -6.05 -19.70
CA MET A 646 29.75 -4.99 -20.65
C MET A 646 28.55 -4.51 -21.48
N THR A 647 27.66 -5.44 -21.88
CA THR A 647 26.44 -5.10 -22.63
C THR A 647 25.50 -4.32 -21.72
N ALA A 648 25.26 -4.81 -20.50
CA ALA A 648 24.43 -4.13 -19.50
C ALA A 648 24.93 -2.71 -19.21
N LEU A 649 26.24 -2.55 -18.99
CA LEU A 649 26.88 -1.26 -18.72
C LEU A 649 26.69 -0.26 -19.86
N ASN A 650 26.90 -0.69 -21.12
CA ASN A 650 26.67 0.17 -22.28
C ASN A 650 25.19 0.54 -22.43
N THR A 651 24.27 -0.38 -22.13
CA THR A 651 22.82 -0.13 -22.17
C THR A 651 22.41 0.89 -21.09
N PHE A 652 22.84 0.73 -19.84
CA PHE A 652 22.57 1.70 -18.77
C PHE A 652 23.16 3.08 -19.09
N TYR A 653 24.40 3.13 -19.60
CA TYR A 653 25.00 4.38 -20.07
C TYR A 653 24.18 5.04 -21.19
N SER A 654 23.68 4.25 -22.15
CA SER A 654 22.85 4.78 -23.24
C SER A 654 21.53 5.35 -22.72
N VAL A 655 20.86 4.67 -21.79
CA VAL A 655 19.62 5.17 -21.16
C VAL A 655 19.90 6.48 -20.42
N LEU A 656 20.91 6.48 -19.55
CA LEU A 656 21.30 7.67 -18.79
C LEU A 656 21.57 8.87 -19.70
N ARG A 657 22.39 8.68 -20.75
CA ARG A 657 22.76 9.76 -21.68
C ARG A 657 21.57 10.36 -22.42
N GLN A 658 20.54 9.55 -22.69
CA GLN A 658 19.39 9.97 -23.51
C GLN A 658 18.21 10.49 -22.70
N THR A 659 18.07 10.06 -21.43
CA THR A 659 16.86 10.31 -20.63
C THR A 659 17.13 10.90 -19.25
N SER A 660 18.40 10.94 -18.83
CA SER A 660 18.81 11.33 -17.47
C SER A 660 18.15 10.48 -16.37
N ASP A 661 17.80 9.22 -16.67
CA ASP A 661 17.11 8.31 -15.74
C ASP A 661 18.00 7.91 -14.54
N LEU A 662 17.45 8.03 -13.32
CA LEU A 662 18.18 7.72 -12.08
C LEU A 662 18.38 6.22 -11.84
N GLU A 663 17.47 5.36 -12.30
CA GLU A 663 17.64 3.91 -12.23
C GLU A 663 18.84 3.51 -13.10
N ALA A 664 18.95 4.06 -14.31
CA ALA A 664 20.09 3.85 -15.19
C ALA A 664 21.40 4.34 -14.57
N LEU A 665 21.42 5.53 -13.96
CA LEU A 665 22.59 6.05 -13.23
C LEU A 665 23.00 5.15 -12.06
N HIS A 666 22.02 4.73 -11.25
CA HIS A 666 22.26 3.85 -10.12
C HIS A 666 22.93 2.54 -10.57
N ASN A 667 22.33 1.86 -11.55
CA ASN A 667 22.84 0.57 -12.03
C ASN A 667 24.17 0.70 -12.76
N LEU A 668 24.37 1.79 -13.51
CA LEU A 668 25.67 2.10 -14.13
C LEU A 668 26.77 2.15 -13.06
N LEU A 669 26.56 2.92 -11.98
CA LEU A 669 27.53 3.06 -10.90
C LEU A 669 27.67 1.77 -10.07
N ALA A 670 26.57 1.11 -9.72
CA ALA A 670 26.57 -0.10 -8.91
C ALA A 670 27.31 -1.25 -9.62
N LEU A 671 27.08 -1.44 -10.93
CA LEU A 671 27.78 -2.44 -11.73
C LEU A 671 29.26 -2.07 -11.92
N GLY A 672 29.51 -0.82 -12.28
CA GLY A 672 30.84 -0.37 -12.69
C GLY A 672 31.84 -0.12 -11.57
N LEU A 673 31.35 0.20 -10.37
CA LEU A 673 32.15 0.47 -9.17
C LEU A 673 32.03 -0.65 -8.14
N ASN A 674 31.44 -1.79 -8.51
CA ASN A 674 31.40 -2.97 -7.66
C ASN A 674 32.85 -3.37 -7.28
N PRO A 675 33.19 -3.49 -5.98
CA PRO A 675 34.51 -3.93 -5.55
C PRO A 675 34.91 -5.34 -5.99
N GLU A 676 33.95 -6.14 -6.46
CA GLU A 676 34.16 -7.49 -7.00
C GLU A 676 34.27 -7.50 -8.54
N ALA A 677 34.04 -6.37 -9.21
CA ALA A 677 34.20 -6.26 -10.66
C ALA A 677 35.67 -6.33 -11.09
N ASP A 678 35.90 -6.73 -12.35
CA ASP A 678 37.23 -6.72 -12.96
C ASP A 678 37.86 -5.32 -12.97
N SER A 679 39.18 -5.25 -12.78
CA SER A 679 39.91 -3.97 -12.74
C SER A 679 39.79 -3.18 -14.04
N GLY A 680 39.68 -3.86 -15.19
CA GLY A 680 39.49 -3.21 -16.48
C GLY A 680 38.12 -2.53 -16.60
N LEU A 681 37.09 -3.11 -15.98
CA LEU A 681 35.75 -2.52 -15.91
C LEU A 681 35.75 -1.28 -15.02
N GLN A 682 36.38 -1.36 -13.84
CA GLN A 682 36.51 -0.25 -12.90
C GLN A 682 37.25 0.95 -13.52
N ASP A 683 38.40 0.72 -14.19
CA ASP A 683 39.16 1.77 -14.87
C ASP A 683 38.37 2.44 -16.00
N ARG A 684 37.63 1.65 -16.77
CA ARG A 684 36.73 2.17 -17.81
C ARG A 684 35.62 3.01 -17.20
N MET A 685 35.06 2.58 -16.08
CA MET A 685 33.97 3.25 -15.40
C MET A 685 34.39 4.56 -14.76
N GLN A 686 35.59 4.61 -14.18
CA GLN A 686 36.14 5.88 -13.70
C GLN A 686 36.28 6.88 -14.85
N ARG A 687 36.82 6.47 -16.01
CA ARG A 687 36.91 7.33 -17.21
C ARG A 687 35.54 7.78 -17.73
N LEU A 688 34.56 6.88 -17.77
CA LEU A 688 33.20 7.21 -18.20
C LEU A 688 32.54 8.21 -17.24
N TYR A 689 32.71 8.03 -15.94
CA TYR A 689 32.21 8.95 -14.94
C TYR A 689 32.85 10.34 -15.05
N ASP A 690 34.18 10.39 -15.18
CA ASP A 690 34.91 11.64 -15.37
C ASP A 690 34.45 12.37 -16.63
N GLN A 691 34.16 11.62 -17.70
CA GLN A 691 33.56 12.16 -18.93
C GLN A 691 32.13 12.69 -18.71
N LEU A 692 31.27 11.95 -17.99
CA LEU A 692 29.90 12.38 -17.68
C LEU A 692 29.88 13.70 -16.89
N ILE A 693 30.83 13.89 -15.97
CA ILE A 693 31.00 15.13 -15.21
C ILE A 693 31.59 16.24 -16.09
N ALA A 694 32.66 15.96 -16.84
CA ALA A 694 33.32 16.96 -17.69
C ALA A 694 32.44 17.49 -18.83
N GLU A 695 31.53 16.64 -19.34
CA GLU A 695 30.55 17.02 -20.37
C GLU A 695 29.23 17.55 -19.77
N GLU A 696 29.14 17.72 -18.45
CA GLU A 696 27.94 18.18 -17.72
C GLU A 696 26.67 17.34 -18.00
N LEU A 697 26.84 16.06 -18.40
CA LEU A 697 25.74 15.17 -18.80
C LEU A 697 24.84 14.72 -17.63
N LEU A 698 25.31 14.86 -16.39
CA LEU A 698 24.52 14.52 -15.20
C LEU A 698 23.66 15.68 -14.68
N GLY A 699 24.00 16.94 -14.99
CA GLY A 699 23.34 18.10 -14.39
C GLY A 699 23.18 17.96 -12.87
N ASN A 700 21.96 18.16 -12.36
CA ASN A 700 21.65 18.00 -10.93
C ASN A 700 21.82 16.57 -10.41
N ASN A 701 21.66 15.54 -11.27
CA ASN A 701 21.86 14.14 -10.87
C ASN A 701 23.32 13.82 -10.49
N ALA A 702 24.26 14.74 -10.70
CA ALA A 702 25.61 14.62 -10.15
C ALA A 702 25.57 14.45 -8.62
N LEU A 703 24.66 15.12 -7.91
CA LEU A 703 24.48 14.96 -6.46
C LEU A 703 24.12 13.52 -6.08
N TYR A 704 23.30 12.84 -6.89
CA TYR A 704 22.97 11.43 -6.69
C TYR A 704 24.22 10.55 -6.80
N ALA A 705 25.03 10.75 -7.85
CA ALA A 705 26.25 9.99 -8.03
C ALA A 705 27.28 10.24 -6.92
N GLU A 706 27.42 11.49 -6.49
CA GLU A 706 28.28 11.88 -5.38
C GLU A 706 27.85 11.29 -4.03
N ALA A 707 26.53 11.13 -3.81
CA ALA A 707 25.99 10.46 -2.63
C ALA A 707 26.18 8.94 -2.68
N LEU A 708 25.97 8.30 -3.85
CA LEU A 708 26.04 6.85 -4.00
C LEU A 708 27.48 6.31 -3.98
N ARG A 709 28.40 6.95 -4.71
CA ARG A 709 29.77 6.43 -4.92
C ARG A 709 30.51 6.08 -3.62
N PRO A 710 30.53 6.93 -2.57
CA PRO A 710 31.18 6.60 -1.30
C PRO A 710 30.57 5.39 -0.58
N LEU A 711 29.34 5.01 -0.90
CA LEU A 711 28.58 3.92 -0.28
C LEU A 711 28.78 2.56 -0.98
N LEU A 712 29.41 2.54 -2.15
CA LEU A 712 29.69 1.33 -2.93
C LEU A 712 31.04 0.68 -2.59
N TYR A 713 31.92 1.37 -1.85
CA TYR A 713 33.21 0.81 -1.43
C TYR A 713 33.05 -0.27 -0.33
N ARG A 714 34.03 -1.19 -0.22
CA ARG A 714 33.99 -2.34 0.73
C ARG A 714 33.85 -1.96 2.20
N ASP A 715 34.35 -0.79 2.61
CA ASP A 715 34.29 -0.37 4.00
C ASP A 715 32.89 0.11 4.36
N SER A 716 32.35 -0.34 5.49
CA SER A 716 31.09 0.18 6.02
C SER A 716 31.20 1.71 6.17
N PRO A 717 30.28 2.49 5.57
CA PRO A 717 30.40 3.94 5.56
C PRO A 717 30.29 4.50 6.98
N SER A 718 31.15 5.47 7.33
CA SER A 718 31.05 6.17 8.61
C SER A 718 29.75 6.97 8.72
N LYS A 719 29.28 7.22 9.94
CA LYS A 719 28.10 8.07 10.21
C LYS A 719 28.15 9.40 9.45
N SER A 720 29.30 10.08 9.51
CA SER A 720 29.51 11.36 8.80
C SER A 720 29.38 11.27 7.28
N ARG A 721 29.79 10.14 6.66
CA ARG A 721 29.64 9.93 5.21
C ARG A 721 28.18 9.70 4.85
N LEU A 722 27.44 8.97 5.68
CA LEU A 722 26.01 8.75 5.49
C LEU A 722 25.21 10.06 5.64
N GLU A 723 25.52 10.89 6.64
CA GLU A 723 24.88 12.20 6.83
C GLU A 723 25.14 13.13 5.62
N ALA A 724 26.39 13.21 5.15
CA ALA A 724 26.72 14.00 3.97
C ALA A 724 26.04 13.49 2.69
N ALA A 725 25.89 12.16 2.55
CA ALA A 725 25.16 11.58 1.42
C ALA A 725 23.66 11.88 1.48
N ALA A 726 23.05 11.84 2.68
CA ALA A 726 21.65 12.23 2.87
C ALA A 726 21.42 13.70 2.50
N GLU A 727 22.28 14.61 2.98
CA GLU A 727 22.18 16.04 2.68
C GLU A 727 22.23 16.33 1.16
N LYS A 728 23.14 15.66 0.44
CA LYS A 728 23.22 15.78 -1.03
C LYS A 728 21.94 15.32 -1.73
N LEU A 729 21.34 14.21 -1.28
CA LEU A 729 20.10 13.71 -1.86
C LEU A 729 18.88 14.57 -1.50
N GLN A 730 18.87 15.22 -0.34
CA GLN A 730 17.82 16.18 0.03
C GLN A 730 17.87 17.45 -0.83
N GLN A 731 19.07 17.86 -1.24
CA GLN A 731 19.28 18.99 -2.17
C GLN A 731 19.03 18.62 -3.64
N LEU A 732 18.85 17.34 -3.95
CA LEU A 732 18.64 16.88 -5.32
C LEU A 732 17.21 17.22 -5.78
N GLU A 733 17.12 18.25 -6.60
CA GLU A 733 16.01 18.42 -7.54
C GLU A 733 16.18 17.40 -8.66
N VAL A 734 15.41 16.31 -8.58
CA VAL A 734 15.62 15.18 -9.47
C VAL A 734 15.39 15.58 -10.91
N SER A 735 16.36 15.23 -11.74
CA SER A 735 16.33 15.55 -13.15
C SER A 735 16.23 14.29 -14.01
N GLY A 736 15.04 13.91 -14.49
CA GLY A 736 14.86 12.90 -15.52
C GLY A 736 13.50 12.23 -15.42
N LEU A 737 13.46 10.94 -15.76
CA LEU A 737 12.45 10.02 -15.25
C LEU A 737 12.86 9.66 -13.81
N ASP A 738 12.04 9.99 -12.80
CA ASP A 738 12.24 9.48 -11.45
C ASP A 738 11.12 8.53 -11.07
N SER A 739 11.51 7.29 -10.79
CA SER A 739 10.66 6.16 -10.46
C SER A 739 10.72 5.80 -8.96
N GLY A 740 11.07 6.75 -8.10
CA GLY A 740 11.22 6.56 -6.64
C GLY A 740 12.63 6.15 -6.22
N VAL A 741 13.62 6.23 -7.13
CA VAL A 741 14.99 5.74 -6.91
C VAL A 741 15.77 6.63 -5.94
N ARG A 742 15.59 7.96 -6.02
CA ARG A 742 16.14 8.90 -5.03
C ARG A 742 15.72 8.49 -3.62
N ASP A 743 14.42 8.30 -3.43
CA ASP A 743 13.82 8.00 -2.13
C ASP A 743 14.15 6.59 -1.62
N LEU A 744 14.32 5.61 -2.52
CA LEU A 744 14.91 4.31 -2.18
C LEU A 744 16.31 4.47 -1.58
N LEU A 745 17.19 5.26 -2.20
CA LEU A 745 18.55 5.48 -1.71
C LEU A 745 18.56 6.29 -0.40
N LEU A 746 17.75 7.34 -0.31
CA LEU A 746 17.65 8.19 0.87
C LEU A 746 17.09 7.41 2.07
N GLY A 747 16.04 6.60 1.86
CA GLY A 747 15.53 5.66 2.85
C GLY A 747 16.59 4.66 3.32
N SER A 748 17.39 4.11 2.39
CA SER A 748 18.51 3.21 2.69
C SER A 748 19.61 3.87 3.50
N ILE A 749 19.94 5.14 3.23
CA ILE A 749 20.92 5.89 4.01
C ILE A 749 20.42 6.12 5.44
N TYR A 750 19.17 6.55 5.63
CA TYR A 750 18.61 6.71 6.97
C TYR A 750 18.48 5.40 7.72
N HIS A 751 18.16 4.31 7.03
CA HIS A 751 18.13 2.97 7.61
C HIS A 751 19.53 2.51 8.05
N ARG A 752 20.57 2.79 7.27
CA ARG A 752 21.97 2.53 7.66
C ARG A 752 22.43 3.42 8.82
N LEU A 753 22.01 4.69 8.86
CA LEU A 753 22.25 5.60 9.99
C LEU A 753 21.59 5.09 11.27
N LEU A 754 20.34 4.61 11.17
CA LEU A 754 19.63 3.98 12.28
C LEU A 754 20.45 2.81 12.86
N LEU A 755 20.93 1.92 11.99
CA LEU A 755 21.79 0.81 12.40
C LEU A 755 23.12 1.26 13.01
N ALA A 756 23.76 2.28 12.44
CA ALA A 756 25.04 2.80 12.95
C ALA A 756 24.93 3.52 14.30
N THR A 757 23.74 4.03 14.64
CA THR A 757 23.46 4.73 15.91
C THR A 757 22.80 3.85 16.96
N GLN A 758 22.47 2.59 16.62
CA GLN A 758 21.77 1.68 17.51
C GLN A 758 22.66 1.26 18.69
N ASP A 759 22.15 1.40 19.92
CA ASP A 759 22.78 0.88 21.14
C ASP A 759 21.82 -0.11 21.83
N GLY A 760 22.09 -1.41 21.66
CA GLY A 760 21.21 -2.48 22.12
C GLY A 760 19.79 -2.36 21.54
N TYR A 761 18.80 -2.14 22.41
CA TYR A 761 17.39 -1.97 22.04
C TYR A 761 16.99 -0.50 21.83
N SER A 762 17.87 0.45 22.16
CA SER A 762 17.62 1.86 21.93
C SER A 762 17.85 2.20 20.47
N GLN A 763 16.85 2.79 19.84
CA GLN A 763 16.87 3.18 18.43
C GLN A 763 16.48 4.64 18.30
N ASP A 764 17.16 5.35 17.41
CA ASP A 764 16.79 6.71 17.03
C ASP A 764 15.46 6.69 16.25
N GLN A 765 14.39 7.11 16.91
CA GLN A 765 13.05 7.12 16.31
C GLN A 765 12.94 8.08 15.13
N ASP A 766 13.75 9.15 15.10
CA ASP A 766 13.74 10.13 14.00
C ASP A 766 14.29 9.49 12.72
N LEU A 767 15.45 8.82 12.81
CA LEU A 767 16.04 8.11 11.69
C LEU A 767 15.13 6.99 11.17
N ALA A 768 14.48 6.26 12.08
CA ALA A 768 13.52 5.23 11.72
C ALA A 768 12.28 5.79 10.99
N GLN A 769 11.78 6.96 11.40
CA GLN A 769 10.66 7.63 10.74
C GLN A 769 11.05 8.18 9.37
N ARG A 770 12.22 8.81 9.23
CA ARG A 770 12.72 9.28 7.93
C ARG A 770 12.95 8.14 6.95
N ALA A 771 13.56 7.04 7.40
CA ALA A 771 13.74 5.85 6.58
C ALA A 771 12.39 5.32 6.08
N HIS A 772 11.41 5.20 6.98
CA HIS A 772 10.07 4.76 6.62
C HIS A 772 9.38 5.73 5.65
N TYR A 773 9.44 7.03 5.90
CA TYR A 773 8.85 8.07 5.05
C TYR A 773 9.39 7.98 3.62
N HIS A 774 10.71 7.98 3.45
CA HIS A 774 11.31 7.92 2.11
C HIS A 774 11.06 6.58 1.43
N TYR A 775 11.07 5.46 2.14
CA TYR A 775 10.69 4.20 1.49
C TYR A 775 9.22 4.17 1.07
N MET A 776 8.30 4.74 1.84
CA MET A 776 6.89 4.83 1.43
C MET A 776 6.73 5.80 0.25
N LEU A 777 7.39 6.96 0.28
CA LEU A 777 7.38 7.91 -0.84
C LEU A 777 7.91 7.28 -2.12
N GLY A 778 9.05 6.58 -2.02
CA GLY A 778 9.60 5.81 -3.14
C GLY A 778 8.62 4.76 -3.63
N LEU A 779 7.88 4.08 -2.73
CA LEU A 779 6.93 3.02 -3.10
C LEU A 779 5.76 3.57 -3.90
N ASP A 780 5.23 4.70 -3.45
CA ASP A 780 4.16 5.40 -4.14
C ASP A 780 4.62 5.86 -5.54
N LEU A 781 5.83 6.43 -5.65
CA LEU A 781 6.41 6.86 -6.92
C LEU A 781 6.80 5.69 -7.85
N ALA A 782 6.99 4.48 -7.32
CA ALA A 782 7.44 3.30 -8.05
C ALA A 782 6.32 2.43 -8.62
N TYR A 783 5.05 2.86 -8.59
CA TYR A 783 3.89 2.04 -9.00
C TYR A 783 3.94 1.47 -10.44
N ARG A 784 4.74 2.08 -11.34
CA ARG A 784 4.98 1.57 -12.71
C ARG A 784 6.30 0.84 -12.88
N ASN A 785 7.10 0.77 -11.83
CA ASN A 785 8.42 0.19 -11.84
C ASN A 785 8.51 -0.97 -10.83
N PRO A 786 8.11 -2.19 -11.24
CA PRO A 786 8.06 -3.33 -10.34
C PRO A 786 9.44 -3.70 -9.75
N ARG A 787 10.55 -3.25 -10.37
CA ARG A 787 11.90 -3.47 -9.83
C ARG A 787 12.20 -2.57 -8.64
N VAL A 788 11.87 -1.29 -8.75
CA VAL A 788 12.06 -0.33 -7.66
C VAL A 788 11.06 -0.61 -6.54
N GLU A 789 9.79 -0.90 -6.88
CA GLU A 789 8.75 -1.36 -5.94
C GLU A 789 9.22 -2.57 -5.13
N ALA A 790 9.79 -3.58 -5.82
CA ALA A 790 10.37 -4.75 -5.18
C ALA A 790 11.50 -4.39 -4.19
N ALA A 791 12.44 -3.53 -4.58
CA ALA A 791 13.50 -3.10 -3.68
C ALA A 791 12.94 -2.37 -2.45
N LEU A 792 11.95 -1.49 -2.63
CA LEU A 792 11.34 -0.70 -1.56
C LEU A 792 10.58 -1.56 -0.56
N LEU A 793 9.73 -2.48 -1.03
CA LEU A 793 8.98 -3.40 -0.17
C LEU A 793 9.91 -4.31 0.65
N GLU A 794 11.01 -4.76 0.04
CA GLU A 794 12.01 -5.56 0.74
C GLU A 794 12.71 -4.74 1.84
N ASN A 795 13.11 -3.50 1.54
CA ASN A 795 13.75 -2.61 2.51
C ASN A 795 12.77 -2.19 3.64
N LEU A 796 11.50 -1.91 3.33
CA LEU A 796 10.45 -1.66 4.32
C LEU A 796 10.25 -2.84 5.26
N GLY A 797 10.18 -4.06 4.70
CA GLY A 797 10.09 -5.28 5.49
C GLY A 797 11.29 -5.44 6.44
N GLN A 798 12.49 -5.17 5.95
CA GLN A 798 13.71 -5.21 6.77
C GLN A 798 13.71 -4.13 7.87
N LEU A 799 13.33 -2.88 7.54
CA LEU A 799 13.24 -1.79 8.49
C LEU A 799 12.29 -2.14 9.65
N HIS A 800 11.07 -2.57 9.33
CA HIS A 800 10.08 -2.91 10.37
C HIS A 800 10.46 -4.15 11.16
N PHE A 801 11.10 -5.14 10.54
CA PHE A 801 11.63 -6.28 11.27
C PHE A 801 12.70 -5.85 12.30
N GLN A 802 13.60 -4.94 11.93
CA GLN A 802 14.64 -4.42 12.83
C GLN A 802 14.10 -3.50 13.92
N ARG A 803 12.97 -2.82 13.68
CA ARG A 803 12.23 -2.05 14.69
C ARG A 803 11.39 -2.92 15.64
N ASN A 804 11.55 -4.24 15.59
CA ASN A 804 10.73 -5.21 16.34
C ASN A 804 9.22 -5.10 16.02
N ASN A 805 8.87 -4.77 14.78
CA ASN A 805 7.52 -4.82 14.26
C ASN A 805 7.38 -5.94 13.20
N PRO A 806 7.41 -7.22 13.62
CA PRO A 806 7.33 -8.34 12.70
C PRO A 806 5.98 -8.44 11.97
N GLY A 807 4.92 -7.83 12.50
CA GLY A 807 3.61 -7.77 11.84
C GLY A 807 3.66 -6.98 10.52
N LEU A 808 4.09 -5.71 10.59
CA LEU A 808 4.27 -4.90 9.37
C LEU A 808 5.36 -5.48 8.44
N ALA A 809 6.42 -6.08 9.01
CA ALA A 809 7.43 -6.75 8.20
C ALA A 809 6.83 -7.88 7.34
N VAL A 810 5.92 -8.69 7.92
CA VAL A 810 5.20 -9.72 7.18
C VAL A 810 4.39 -9.11 6.04
N GLU A 811 3.70 -7.98 6.27
CA GLU A 811 2.88 -7.34 5.24
C GLU A 811 3.71 -6.91 4.03
N PHE A 812 4.78 -6.15 4.25
CA PHE A 812 5.65 -5.69 3.16
C PHE A 812 6.37 -6.84 2.44
N PHE A 813 6.90 -7.83 3.16
CA PHE A 813 7.49 -9.01 2.53
C PHE A 813 6.44 -9.85 1.76
N SER A 814 5.18 -9.90 2.20
CA SER A 814 4.14 -10.62 1.46
C SER A 814 3.73 -9.89 0.18
N GLN A 815 3.71 -8.56 0.18
CA GLN A 815 3.52 -7.77 -1.03
C GLN A 815 4.70 -7.96 -2.00
N ARG A 816 5.94 -7.90 -1.50
CA ARG A 816 7.15 -8.15 -2.30
C ARG A 816 7.13 -9.51 -3.01
N LEU A 817 6.55 -10.53 -2.37
CA LEU A 817 6.45 -11.88 -2.91
C LEU A 817 5.58 -11.96 -4.19
N GLN A 818 4.72 -10.97 -4.44
CA GLN A 818 3.83 -10.92 -5.61
C GLN A 818 4.53 -10.35 -6.86
N LEU A 819 5.74 -9.80 -6.70
CA LEU A 819 6.49 -9.15 -7.78
C LEU A 819 7.54 -10.10 -8.40
N PRO A 820 7.94 -9.88 -9.66
CA PRO A 820 8.98 -10.67 -10.32
C PRO A 820 10.34 -10.66 -9.60
N TRP A 821 11.17 -11.63 -9.93
CA TRP A 821 12.52 -11.80 -9.38
C TRP A 821 13.58 -11.52 -10.45
N LEU A 822 14.70 -10.91 -10.04
CA LEU A 822 15.86 -10.76 -10.91
C LEU A 822 16.65 -12.06 -11.01
N ASP A 823 16.78 -12.76 -9.89
CA ASP A 823 17.50 -14.03 -9.77
C ASP A 823 16.83 -14.91 -8.68
N ALA A 824 17.18 -16.19 -8.67
CA ALA A 824 16.61 -17.15 -7.72
C ALA A 824 17.16 -16.99 -6.30
N GLU A 825 18.31 -16.33 -6.13
CA GLU A 825 18.90 -16.08 -4.82
C GLU A 825 18.06 -15.06 -4.02
N GLN A 826 17.55 -14.03 -4.67
CA GLN A 826 16.62 -13.07 -4.07
C GLN A 826 15.34 -13.75 -3.57
N GLU A 827 14.77 -14.68 -4.34
CA GLU A 827 13.57 -15.44 -3.94
C GLU A 827 13.84 -16.26 -2.66
N ILE A 828 15.00 -16.95 -2.59
CA ILE A 828 15.43 -17.71 -1.42
C ILE A 828 15.51 -16.80 -0.18
N TRP A 829 16.20 -15.67 -0.29
CA TRP A 829 16.41 -14.76 0.83
C TRP A 829 15.13 -14.07 1.31
N LEU A 830 14.21 -13.74 0.40
CA LEU A 830 12.92 -13.19 0.82
C LEU A 830 12.12 -14.23 1.60
N HIS A 831 11.99 -15.46 1.09
CA HIS A 831 11.27 -16.51 1.80
C HIS A 831 11.87 -16.78 3.19
N TRP A 832 13.19 -16.76 3.29
CA TRP A 832 13.88 -16.86 4.58
C TRP A 832 13.52 -15.72 5.55
N ARG A 833 13.57 -14.46 5.10
CA ARG A 833 13.24 -13.29 5.93
C ARG A 833 11.76 -13.27 6.32
N LEU A 834 10.88 -13.63 5.40
CA LEU A 834 9.44 -13.76 5.65
C LEU A 834 9.15 -14.87 6.66
N ALA A 835 9.81 -16.02 6.57
CA ALA A 835 9.70 -17.08 7.56
C ALA A 835 10.10 -16.61 8.97
N ARG A 836 11.18 -15.83 9.08
CA ARG A 836 11.59 -15.20 10.35
C ARG A 836 10.54 -14.23 10.87
N ALA A 837 9.98 -13.36 10.02
CA ALA A 837 8.94 -12.42 10.40
C ALA A 837 7.65 -13.13 10.88
N TYR A 838 7.25 -14.21 10.21
CA TYR A 838 6.15 -15.08 10.66
C TYR A 838 6.43 -15.75 12.01
N TYR A 839 7.66 -16.21 12.24
CA TYR A 839 8.04 -16.81 13.52
C TYR A 839 7.92 -15.80 14.67
N TYR A 840 8.46 -14.58 14.51
CA TYR A 840 8.38 -13.54 15.55
C TYR A 840 6.99 -12.93 15.73
N SER A 841 6.08 -13.13 14.78
CA SER A 841 4.65 -12.81 14.92
C SER A 841 3.80 -14.00 15.40
N ASN A 842 4.43 -15.07 15.89
CA ASN A 842 3.80 -16.30 16.41
C ASN A 842 2.92 -17.06 15.39
N ARG A 843 3.18 -16.89 14.09
CA ARG A 843 2.47 -17.59 12.99
C ARG A 843 3.27 -18.79 12.50
N TYR A 844 3.49 -19.79 13.37
CA TYR A 844 4.44 -20.88 13.14
C TYR A 844 4.20 -21.72 11.87
N PRO A 845 2.95 -22.12 11.51
CA PRO A 845 2.74 -22.88 10.27
C PRO A 845 3.15 -22.11 9.01
N ALA A 846 2.92 -20.79 8.96
CA ALA A 846 3.38 -19.96 7.84
C ALA A 846 4.91 -19.85 7.81
N ALA A 847 5.55 -19.72 8.98
CA ALA A 847 7.01 -19.72 9.08
C ALA A 847 7.63 -21.02 8.55
N ALA A 848 7.05 -22.18 8.90
CA ALA A 848 7.51 -23.49 8.43
C ALA A 848 7.41 -23.60 6.90
N ARG A 849 6.26 -23.26 6.31
CA ARG A 849 6.07 -23.30 4.85
C ARG A 849 7.07 -22.45 4.08
N HIS A 850 7.32 -21.22 4.52
CA HIS A 850 8.25 -20.34 3.81
C HIS A 850 9.71 -20.74 4.00
N ALA A 851 10.12 -21.26 5.16
CA ALA A 851 11.47 -21.79 5.32
C ALA A 851 11.70 -23.08 4.52
N GLN A 852 10.68 -23.96 4.45
CA GLN A 852 10.70 -25.13 3.59
C GLN A 852 10.87 -24.74 2.12
N ARG A 853 10.11 -23.75 1.64
CA ARG A 853 10.23 -23.22 0.28
C ARG A 853 11.62 -22.62 0.01
N ALA A 854 12.18 -21.84 0.93
CA ALA A 854 13.53 -21.30 0.81
C ALA A 854 14.59 -22.40 0.68
N TRP A 855 14.45 -23.50 1.46
CA TRP A 855 15.33 -24.65 1.37
C TRP A 855 15.21 -25.41 0.05
N GLU A 856 13.98 -25.69 -0.41
CA GLU A 856 13.73 -26.35 -1.69
C GLU A 856 14.32 -25.58 -2.88
N LEU A 857 14.12 -24.26 -2.89
CA LEU A 857 14.75 -23.38 -3.88
C LEU A 857 16.28 -23.43 -3.78
N GLY A 858 16.82 -23.39 -2.57
CA GLY A 858 18.25 -23.52 -2.33
C GLY A 858 18.84 -24.84 -2.83
N GLN A 859 18.07 -25.94 -2.82
CA GLN A 859 18.49 -27.22 -3.41
C GLN A 859 18.57 -27.14 -4.93
N VAL A 860 17.53 -26.59 -5.57
CA VAL A 860 17.48 -26.45 -7.04
C VAL A 860 18.60 -25.56 -7.57
N GLN A 861 18.97 -24.52 -6.82
CA GLN A 861 19.98 -23.53 -7.20
C GLN A 861 21.39 -23.84 -6.68
N GLU A 862 21.59 -25.00 -6.03
CA GLU A 862 22.87 -25.38 -5.42
C GLU A 862 23.48 -24.30 -4.51
N SER A 863 22.63 -23.65 -3.71
CA SER A 863 23.03 -22.50 -2.87
C SER A 863 24.14 -22.86 -1.87
N ALA A 864 25.14 -21.98 -1.74
CA ALA A 864 26.19 -22.08 -0.73
C ALA A 864 25.65 -22.06 0.72
N HIS A 865 24.40 -21.62 0.92
CA HIS A 865 23.74 -21.51 2.22
C HIS A 865 22.74 -22.64 2.51
N LEU A 866 22.81 -23.75 1.77
CA LEU A 866 21.83 -24.85 1.88
C LEU A 866 21.69 -25.40 3.31
N VAL A 867 22.80 -25.53 4.03
CA VAL A 867 22.83 -26.06 5.40
C VAL A 867 22.09 -25.15 6.39
N PRO A 868 22.38 -23.83 6.46
CA PRO A 868 21.55 -22.88 7.21
C PRO A 868 20.06 -22.93 6.84
N LEU A 869 19.73 -23.02 5.54
CA LEU A 869 18.35 -23.06 5.04
C LEU A 869 17.59 -24.27 5.61
N GLN A 870 18.19 -25.45 5.47
CA GLN A 870 17.64 -26.71 5.97
C GLN A 870 17.47 -26.71 7.50
N GLU A 871 18.45 -26.18 8.24
CA GLU A 871 18.42 -26.16 9.70
C GLU A 871 17.26 -25.31 10.22
N ARG A 872 16.98 -24.14 9.62
CA ARG A 872 15.78 -23.38 10.00
C ARG A 872 14.49 -23.99 9.52
N ALA A 873 14.46 -24.62 8.34
CA ALA A 873 13.27 -25.35 7.89
C ALA A 873 12.89 -26.44 8.90
N ALA A 874 13.87 -27.22 9.37
CA ALA A 874 13.69 -28.22 10.42
C ALA A 874 13.21 -27.58 11.74
N PHE A 875 13.84 -26.48 12.15
CA PHE A 875 13.47 -25.77 13.36
C PHE A 875 12.04 -25.22 13.31
N TYR A 876 11.63 -24.56 12.23
CA TYR A 876 10.28 -24.01 12.10
C TYR A 876 9.22 -25.09 11.91
N ALA A 877 9.51 -26.20 11.21
CA ALA A 877 8.64 -27.37 11.18
C ALA A 877 8.39 -27.90 12.61
N LEU A 878 9.42 -27.96 13.44
CA LEU A 878 9.29 -28.38 14.84
C LEU A 878 8.38 -27.43 15.64
N GLN A 879 8.49 -26.11 15.45
CA GLN A 879 7.64 -25.12 16.11
C GLN A 879 6.19 -25.15 15.60
N ALA A 880 6.00 -25.45 14.31
CA ALA A 880 4.70 -25.65 13.69
C ALA A 880 4.03 -26.98 14.06
N ARG A 881 4.69 -27.82 14.87
CA ARG A 881 4.25 -29.18 15.27
C ARG A 881 4.22 -30.18 14.10
N GLU A 882 4.98 -29.91 13.04
CA GLU A 882 5.19 -30.81 11.90
C GLU A 882 6.33 -31.79 12.19
N TYR A 883 6.18 -32.57 13.27
CA TYR A 883 7.28 -33.35 13.87
C TYR A 883 7.94 -34.33 12.90
N ARG A 884 7.18 -34.97 12.02
CA ARG A 884 7.71 -35.91 11.01
C ARG A 884 8.60 -35.21 9.99
N GLN A 885 8.23 -34.00 9.57
CA GLN A 885 9.06 -33.21 8.65
C GLN A 885 10.33 -32.71 9.35
N ALA A 886 10.20 -32.22 10.59
CA ALA A 886 11.33 -31.78 11.38
C ALA A 886 12.35 -32.91 11.63
N GLU A 887 11.87 -34.10 11.99
CA GLU A 887 12.70 -35.31 12.17
C GLU A 887 13.47 -35.62 10.88
N LYS A 888 12.77 -35.75 9.75
CA LYS A 888 13.39 -36.03 8.44
C LYS A 888 14.51 -35.04 8.10
N LEU A 889 14.24 -33.73 8.23
CA LEU A 889 15.20 -32.68 7.90
C LEU A 889 16.42 -32.68 8.84
N TYR A 890 16.22 -32.90 10.14
CA TYR A 890 17.33 -33.01 11.08
C TYR A 890 18.16 -34.27 10.88
N THR A 891 17.54 -35.41 10.55
CA THR A 891 18.23 -36.65 10.25
C THR A 891 19.15 -36.48 9.03
N GLN A 892 18.63 -35.90 7.95
CA GLN A 892 19.44 -35.57 6.76
C GLN A 892 20.64 -34.66 7.12
N LEU A 893 20.42 -33.60 7.91
CA LEU A 893 21.50 -32.69 8.32
C LEU A 893 22.61 -33.35 9.13
N LEU A 894 22.25 -34.32 9.97
CA LEU A 894 23.18 -35.01 10.85
C LEU A 894 23.94 -36.13 10.12
N GLU A 895 23.29 -36.84 9.20
CA GLU A 895 23.91 -37.90 8.39
C GLU A 895 24.95 -37.37 7.39
N GLU A 896 24.73 -36.17 6.86
CA GLU A 896 25.66 -35.56 5.91
C GLU A 896 26.92 -34.96 6.58
N GLU A 897 27.02 -35.02 7.91
CA GLU A 897 28.09 -34.41 8.74
C GLU A 897 28.36 -32.92 8.44
N LYS A 898 27.37 -32.22 7.86
CA LYS A 898 27.51 -30.82 7.42
C LYS A 898 27.47 -29.81 8.58
N LEU A 899 27.04 -30.22 9.77
CA LEU A 899 27.00 -29.39 10.97
C LEU A 899 28.13 -29.76 11.93
N SER A 900 28.80 -28.75 12.51
CA SER A 900 29.85 -28.95 13.51
C SER A 900 29.56 -28.22 14.83
N GLY A 901 30.19 -28.70 15.91
CA GLY A 901 30.13 -28.11 17.24
C GLY A 901 28.71 -27.88 17.76
N ASN A 902 28.44 -26.65 18.23
CA ASN A 902 27.17 -26.31 18.87
C ASN A 902 25.94 -26.44 17.95
N ASN A 903 26.11 -26.32 16.63
CA ASN A 903 24.98 -26.40 15.69
C ASN A 903 24.52 -27.85 15.52
N ALA A 904 25.45 -28.81 15.43
CA ALA A 904 25.12 -30.24 15.40
C ALA A 904 24.36 -30.66 16.67
N ILE A 905 24.81 -30.19 17.83
CA ILE A 905 24.19 -30.50 19.13
C ILE A 905 22.76 -29.94 19.23
N ARG A 906 22.51 -28.75 18.66
CA ARG A 906 21.14 -28.19 18.58
C ARG A 906 20.26 -29.00 17.65
N ALA A 907 20.78 -29.44 16.49
CA ALA A 907 20.05 -30.30 15.56
C ALA A 907 19.73 -31.67 16.19
N MET A 908 20.68 -32.31 16.88
CA MET A 908 20.45 -33.55 17.64
C MET A 908 19.34 -33.38 18.67
N SER A 909 19.34 -32.27 19.41
CA SER A 909 18.28 -31.95 20.36
C SER A 909 16.92 -31.74 19.68
N GLY A 910 16.90 -31.13 18.49
CA GLY A 910 15.69 -30.96 17.68
C GLY A 910 15.13 -32.30 17.21
N ARG A 911 15.98 -33.17 16.64
CA ARG A 911 15.62 -34.54 16.22
C ARG A 911 15.07 -35.38 17.37
N ALA A 912 15.79 -35.40 18.50
CA ALA A 912 15.38 -36.19 19.66
C ALA A 912 13.99 -35.75 20.19
N TYR A 913 13.72 -34.44 20.18
CA TYR A 913 12.42 -33.92 20.57
C TYR A 913 11.31 -34.23 19.55
N ALA A 914 11.61 -34.18 18.25
CA ALA A 914 10.67 -34.59 17.21
C ALA A 914 10.27 -36.07 17.36
N LEU A 915 11.25 -36.97 17.54
CA LEU A 915 11.02 -38.41 17.79
C LEU A 915 10.19 -38.66 19.05
N PHE A 916 10.45 -37.89 20.12
CA PHE A 916 9.65 -37.94 21.35
C PHE A 916 8.19 -37.58 21.09
N GLN A 917 7.93 -36.51 20.33
CA GLN A 917 6.57 -36.08 19.99
C GLN A 917 5.86 -37.04 19.02
N LEU A 918 6.60 -37.75 18.18
CA LEU A 918 6.10 -38.84 17.33
C LEU A 918 5.81 -40.15 18.09
N GLN A 919 6.09 -40.18 19.40
CA GLN A 919 5.95 -41.36 20.26
C GLN A 919 6.86 -42.54 19.85
N GLU A 920 7.95 -42.27 19.14
CA GLU A 920 8.95 -43.27 18.74
C GLU A 920 9.94 -43.53 19.89
N THR A 921 9.44 -44.13 20.96
CA THR A 921 10.09 -44.24 22.28
C THR A 921 11.54 -44.75 22.20
N THR A 922 11.80 -45.85 21.47
CA THR A 922 13.14 -46.43 21.34
C THR A 922 14.10 -45.49 20.60
N ALA A 923 13.66 -44.90 19.48
CA ALA A 923 14.46 -43.99 18.68
C ALA A 923 14.73 -42.68 19.43
N ALA A 924 13.73 -42.12 20.11
CA ALA A 924 13.88 -40.93 20.94
C ALA A 924 14.86 -41.17 22.10
N ARG A 925 14.77 -42.34 22.76
CA ARG A 925 15.69 -42.72 23.84
C ARG A 925 17.13 -42.82 23.34
N GLN A 926 17.35 -43.39 22.16
CA GLN A 926 18.68 -43.45 21.54
C GLN A 926 19.19 -42.05 21.16
N ALA A 927 18.35 -41.22 20.52
CA ALA A 927 18.72 -39.87 20.10
C ALA A 927 19.09 -38.96 21.29
N TYR A 928 18.38 -39.06 22.42
CA TYR A 928 18.78 -38.35 23.64
C TYR A 928 20.06 -38.91 24.27
N GLN A 929 20.38 -40.20 24.08
CA GLN A 929 21.67 -40.74 24.53
C GLN A 929 22.82 -40.13 23.73
N GLU A 930 22.69 -40.17 22.41
CA GLU A 930 23.65 -39.59 21.48
C GLU A 930 23.88 -38.10 21.76
N LEU A 931 22.81 -37.34 22.02
CA LEU A 931 22.91 -35.94 22.44
C LEU A 931 23.76 -35.80 23.72
N LEU A 932 23.52 -36.62 24.74
CA LEU A 932 24.25 -36.59 26.00
C LEU A 932 25.73 -36.94 25.83
N ASP A 933 26.05 -37.87 24.92
CA ASP A 933 27.41 -38.29 24.64
C ASP A 933 28.22 -37.19 23.91
N HIS A 934 27.55 -36.39 23.06
CA HIS A 934 28.17 -35.28 22.33
C HIS A 934 28.18 -33.94 23.09
N LEU A 935 27.28 -33.75 24.06
CA LEU A 935 27.17 -32.51 24.84
C LEU A 935 28.48 -32.03 25.52
N PRO A 936 29.38 -32.90 26.03
CA PRO A 936 30.68 -32.47 26.58
C PRO A 936 31.57 -31.71 25.59
N GLN A 937 31.34 -31.88 24.28
CA GLN A 937 32.09 -31.19 23.21
C GLN A 937 31.51 -29.79 22.91
N ALA A 938 30.35 -29.45 23.48
CA ALA A 938 29.70 -28.15 23.29
C ALA A 938 30.39 -27.04 24.10
N THR A 939 30.44 -25.84 23.53
CA THR A 939 31.00 -24.66 24.20
C THR A 939 29.92 -23.61 24.47
N PRO A 940 29.89 -22.97 25.65
CA PRO A 940 29.00 -21.84 25.88
C PRO A 940 29.26 -20.69 24.90
N VAL A 941 28.20 -20.04 24.41
CA VAL A 941 28.31 -18.87 23.55
C VAL A 941 27.63 -17.67 24.17
N ALA A 942 28.39 -16.61 24.43
CA ALA A 942 27.87 -15.36 25.00
C ALA A 942 26.81 -14.70 24.11
N ALA A 943 25.95 -13.89 24.74
CA ALA A 943 25.07 -13.00 24.02
C ALA A 943 25.90 -11.91 23.29
N ARG A 944 25.41 -11.45 22.15
CA ARG A 944 25.98 -10.38 21.31
C ARG A 944 24.82 -9.54 20.74
N ASN A 945 25.12 -8.40 20.14
CA ASN A 945 24.11 -7.51 19.54
C ASN A 945 23.25 -8.21 18.46
N ASP A 946 23.81 -9.21 17.77
CA ASP A 946 23.14 -10.06 16.77
C ASP A 946 22.53 -11.35 17.36
N ARG A 947 22.80 -11.64 18.64
CA ARG A 947 22.42 -12.87 19.35
C ARG A 947 21.95 -12.54 20.76
N LEU A 948 20.65 -12.30 20.87
CA LEU A 948 19.99 -11.85 22.10
C LEU A 948 20.10 -12.84 23.27
N ALA A 949 20.21 -14.14 22.99
CA ALA A 949 20.27 -15.19 24.00
C ALA A 949 21.63 -15.86 24.07
N ARG A 950 22.20 -15.94 25.27
CA ARG A 950 23.36 -16.80 25.55
C ARG A 950 22.98 -18.27 25.31
N PHE A 951 23.88 -19.01 24.67
CA PHE A 951 23.79 -20.46 24.55
C PHE A 951 24.60 -21.12 25.66
N GLU A 952 23.94 -21.97 26.43
CA GLU A 952 24.55 -22.73 27.52
C GLU A 952 24.22 -24.22 27.36
N PRO A 953 25.18 -25.06 26.95
CA PRO A 953 24.94 -26.47 26.65
C PRO A 953 24.31 -27.26 27.80
N ARG A 954 24.62 -26.90 29.06
CA ARG A 954 24.03 -27.55 30.24
C ARG A 954 22.50 -27.46 30.27
N ARG A 955 21.89 -26.47 29.61
CA ARG A 955 20.43 -26.39 29.46
C ARG A 955 19.86 -27.55 28.64
N LEU A 956 20.56 -27.96 27.58
CA LEU A 956 20.17 -29.12 26.78
C LEU A 956 20.34 -30.41 27.58
N GLN A 957 21.38 -30.50 28.42
CA GLN A 957 21.60 -31.61 29.34
C GLN A 957 20.45 -31.77 30.35
N VAL A 958 20.01 -30.66 30.98
CA VAL A 958 18.84 -30.67 31.89
C VAL A 958 17.58 -31.16 31.17
N LYS A 959 17.34 -30.68 29.94
CA LYS A 959 16.19 -31.11 29.13
C LYS A 959 16.29 -32.60 28.78
N ALA A 960 17.46 -33.05 28.32
CA ALA A 960 17.70 -34.43 27.94
C ALA A 960 17.47 -35.40 29.11
N TYR A 961 17.95 -35.09 30.32
CA TYR A 961 17.63 -35.90 31.51
C TYR A 961 16.14 -35.94 31.82
N GLY A 962 15.44 -34.82 31.68
CA GLY A 962 13.98 -34.77 31.86
C GLY A 962 13.21 -35.61 30.85
N PHE A 963 13.62 -35.65 29.59
CA PHE A 963 13.01 -36.50 28.56
C PHE A 963 13.40 -37.98 28.71
N LYS A 964 14.65 -38.27 29.07
CA LYS A 964 15.11 -39.64 29.39
C LYS A 964 14.32 -40.25 30.55
N ALA A 965 13.99 -39.47 31.57
CA ALA A 965 13.13 -39.92 32.66
C ALA A 965 11.73 -40.31 32.17
N GLN A 966 11.14 -39.54 31.26
CA GLN A 966 9.82 -39.83 30.67
C GLN A 966 9.84 -41.01 29.69
N LEU A 967 10.98 -41.27 29.05
CA LEU A 967 11.21 -42.37 28.11
C LEU A 967 11.80 -43.64 28.77
N ALA A 968 11.95 -43.63 30.09
CA ALA A 968 12.52 -44.73 30.83
C ALA A 968 11.61 -45.96 30.75
N ALA A 969 12.22 -47.15 30.70
CA ALA A 969 11.46 -48.40 30.59
C ALA A 969 10.94 -48.88 31.95
N THR A 970 11.60 -48.45 33.04
CA THR A 970 11.20 -48.78 34.41
C THR A 970 11.22 -47.53 35.30
N PRO A 971 10.41 -47.50 36.37
CA PRO A 971 10.41 -46.41 37.35
C PRO A 971 11.78 -46.14 37.99
N GLU A 972 12.60 -47.16 38.22
CA GLU A 972 13.95 -47.02 38.80
C GLU A 972 14.87 -46.21 37.88
N GLU A 973 14.83 -46.53 36.59
CA GLU A 973 15.60 -45.80 35.58
C GLU A 973 15.10 -44.35 35.48
N ALA A 974 13.77 -44.12 35.52
CA ALA A 974 13.20 -42.79 35.51
C ALA A 974 13.69 -41.94 36.69
N LEU A 975 13.69 -42.53 37.89
CA LEU A 975 14.17 -41.88 39.12
C LEU A 975 15.66 -41.54 39.04
N GLU A 976 16.49 -42.43 38.50
CA GLU A 976 17.92 -42.17 38.31
C GLU A 976 18.16 -40.93 37.41
N TRP A 977 17.42 -40.82 36.30
CA TRP A 977 17.53 -39.66 35.41
C TRP A 977 17.03 -38.36 36.08
N LEU A 978 15.97 -38.43 36.88
CA LEU A 978 15.48 -37.29 37.65
C LEU A 978 16.48 -36.83 38.71
N ASP A 979 17.14 -37.76 39.41
CA ASP A 979 18.20 -37.43 40.38
C ASP A 979 19.39 -36.74 39.69
N ARG A 980 19.80 -37.22 38.51
CA ARG A 980 20.84 -36.55 37.70
C ARG A 980 20.41 -35.14 37.27
N ARG A 981 19.14 -34.96 36.89
CA ARG A 981 18.57 -33.65 36.52
C ARG A 981 18.55 -32.68 37.69
N LEU A 982 18.11 -33.13 38.85
CA LEU A 982 18.05 -32.34 40.09
C LEU A 982 19.45 -31.93 40.55
N ALA A 983 20.39 -32.88 40.62
CA ALA A 983 21.77 -32.58 40.98
C ALA A 983 22.42 -31.54 40.07
N LEU A 984 22.07 -31.53 38.77
CA LEU A 984 22.53 -30.50 37.83
C LEU A 984 21.86 -29.14 38.10
N LEU A 985 20.53 -29.11 38.27
CA LEU A 985 19.76 -27.90 38.56
C LEU A 985 20.17 -27.22 39.88
N GLU A 986 20.53 -28.00 40.90
CA GLU A 986 21.01 -27.51 42.20
C GLU A 986 22.41 -26.88 42.10
N ARG A 987 23.27 -27.39 41.21
CA ARG A 987 24.63 -26.86 40.96
C ARG A 987 24.61 -25.58 40.10
N MET A 988 23.55 -25.33 39.35
CA MET A 988 23.35 -24.13 38.53
C MET A 988 22.86 -22.96 39.42
N GLY A 989 23.75 -22.32 40.20
CA GLY A 989 23.38 -21.28 41.18
C GLY A 989 22.79 -19.97 40.60
N SER A 990 22.17 -19.17 41.48
CA SER A 990 21.24 -18.05 41.18
C SER A 990 21.82 -16.75 40.62
N LYS A 991 23.13 -16.49 40.82
CA LYS A 991 23.78 -15.27 40.30
C LYS A 991 24.27 -15.44 38.86
N ASP A 992 23.97 -16.58 38.27
CA ASP A 992 24.59 -17.02 37.06
C ASP A 992 23.66 -16.80 35.86
N ARG A 993 23.59 -15.54 35.39
CA ARG A 993 22.93 -15.16 34.10
C ARG A 993 23.47 -15.95 32.90
N ARG A 994 24.50 -16.78 33.13
CA ARG A 994 25.11 -17.75 32.23
C ARG A 994 24.15 -18.87 31.76
N TYR A 995 23.02 -19.14 32.41
CA TYR A 995 22.16 -20.28 32.05
C TYR A 995 20.94 -19.97 31.17
N SER A 996 20.64 -18.69 30.89
CA SER A 996 19.42 -18.27 30.15
C SER A 996 18.11 -18.85 30.72
N LEU A 997 18.14 -19.24 32.00
CA LEU A 997 17.01 -19.55 32.86
C LEU A 997 17.02 -18.46 33.92
N ASP A 998 15.92 -17.74 34.08
CA ASP A 998 15.71 -16.93 35.27
C ASP A 998 15.55 -17.86 36.49
N GLU A 999 15.74 -17.32 37.69
CA GLU A 999 15.59 -18.12 38.91
C GLU A 999 14.21 -18.78 39.03
N PRO A 1000 13.08 -18.09 38.70
CA PRO A 1000 11.77 -18.74 38.62
C PRO A 1000 11.74 -19.93 37.65
N GLY A 1001 12.31 -19.80 36.46
CA GLY A 1001 12.38 -20.89 35.48
C GLY A 1001 13.23 -22.07 35.96
N ARG A 1002 14.31 -21.83 36.70
CA ARG A 1002 15.12 -22.91 37.31
C ARG A 1002 14.32 -23.67 38.37
N PHE A 1003 13.69 -22.96 39.31
CA PHE A 1003 12.87 -23.59 40.33
C PHE A 1003 11.65 -24.31 39.76
N THR A 1004 11.07 -23.80 38.68
CA THR A 1004 10.02 -24.51 37.94
C THR A 1004 10.46 -25.92 37.53
N LEU A 1005 11.67 -26.07 36.99
CA LEU A 1005 12.20 -27.37 36.59
C LEU A 1005 12.53 -28.29 37.79
N ILE A 1006 12.97 -27.72 38.91
CA ILE A 1006 13.22 -28.45 40.16
C ILE A 1006 11.90 -29.00 40.71
N ILE A 1007 10.89 -28.14 40.82
CA ILE A 1007 9.54 -28.50 41.28
C ILE A 1007 8.99 -29.62 40.39
N GLN A 1008 8.98 -29.43 39.07
CA GLN A 1008 8.51 -30.46 38.13
C GLN A 1008 9.23 -31.79 38.29
N SER A 1009 10.55 -31.78 38.54
CA SER A 1009 11.32 -33.01 38.72
C SER A 1009 10.94 -33.73 40.02
N HIS A 1010 10.75 -33.01 41.13
CA HIS A 1010 10.27 -33.60 42.38
C HIS A 1010 8.82 -34.11 42.30
N LEU A 1011 7.94 -33.41 41.57
CA LEU A 1011 6.58 -33.88 41.31
C LEU A 1011 6.58 -35.19 40.51
N GLN A 1012 7.45 -35.30 39.51
CA GLN A 1012 7.65 -36.55 38.75
C GLN A 1012 8.21 -37.67 39.63
N GLN A 1013 9.17 -37.37 40.52
CA GLN A 1013 9.66 -38.35 41.49
C GLN A 1013 8.55 -38.83 42.42
N ALA A 1014 7.71 -37.93 42.93
CA ALA A 1014 6.61 -38.29 43.82
C ALA A 1014 5.61 -39.22 43.15
N ALA A 1015 5.22 -38.94 41.90
CA ALA A 1015 4.31 -39.79 41.14
C ALA A 1015 4.90 -41.19 40.88
N LEU A 1016 6.18 -41.28 40.50
CA LEU A 1016 6.85 -42.58 40.29
C LEU A 1016 6.99 -43.39 41.59
N GLN A 1017 7.24 -42.71 42.71
CA GLN A 1017 7.32 -43.35 44.03
C GLN A 1017 5.95 -43.84 44.52
N GLU A 1018 4.88 -43.10 44.22
CA GLU A 1018 3.51 -43.55 44.46
C GLU A 1018 3.17 -44.80 43.62
N GLU A 1019 3.51 -44.79 42.33
CA GLU A 1019 3.30 -45.93 41.42
C GLU A 1019 4.01 -47.21 41.93
N ARG A 1020 5.19 -47.04 42.52
CA ARG A 1020 5.96 -48.11 43.18
C ARG A 1020 5.44 -48.52 44.55
N GLN A 1021 4.36 -47.89 45.04
CA GLN A 1021 3.82 -48.10 46.38
C GLN A 1021 4.82 -47.77 47.51
N GLU A 1022 5.65 -46.75 47.31
CA GLU A 1022 6.63 -46.22 48.28
C GLU A 1022 6.18 -44.84 48.81
N PRO A 1023 5.10 -44.76 49.60
CA PRO A 1023 4.48 -43.50 49.98
C PRO A 1023 5.38 -42.61 50.86
N GLU A 1024 6.31 -43.18 51.63
CA GLU A 1024 7.29 -42.41 52.41
C GLU A 1024 8.27 -41.65 51.50
N ALA A 1025 8.70 -42.28 50.41
CA ALA A 1025 9.58 -41.67 49.42
C ALA A 1025 8.82 -40.62 48.58
N ALA A 1026 7.55 -40.90 48.24
CA ALA A 1026 6.66 -39.92 47.59
C ALA A 1026 6.47 -38.68 48.49
N ALA A 1027 6.22 -38.88 49.79
CA ALA A 1027 6.11 -37.80 50.76
C ALA A 1027 7.40 -36.98 50.85
N ALA A 1028 8.58 -37.63 50.86
CA ALA A 1028 9.86 -36.94 50.87
C ALA A 1028 10.08 -36.07 49.63
N ALA A 1029 9.74 -36.57 48.43
CA ALA A 1029 9.81 -35.81 47.18
C ALA A 1029 8.86 -34.61 47.19
N MET A 1030 7.63 -34.79 47.66
CA MET A 1030 6.64 -33.71 47.77
C MET A 1030 7.06 -32.62 48.77
N ARG A 1031 7.68 -32.98 49.90
CA ARG A 1031 8.24 -31.99 50.84
C ARG A 1031 9.32 -31.12 50.16
N ARG A 1032 10.14 -31.71 49.29
CA ARG A 1032 11.14 -30.96 48.51
C ARG A 1032 10.50 -30.07 47.45
N ALA A 1033 9.44 -30.53 46.75
CA ALA A 1033 8.68 -29.72 45.79
C ALA A 1033 8.06 -28.47 46.45
N LEU A 1034 7.46 -28.62 47.63
CA LEU A 1034 6.91 -27.49 48.40
C LEU A 1034 7.99 -26.53 48.91
N SER A 1035 9.14 -27.05 49.34
CA SER A 1035 10.28 -26.21 49.70
C SER A 1035 10.78 -25.41 48.49
N ALA A 1036 10.86 -26.03 47.31
CA ALA A 1036 11.26 -25.36 46.07
C ALA A 1036 10.22 -24.32 45.60
N SER A 1037 8.93 -24.56 45.84
CA SER A 1037 7.85 -23.60 45.53
C SER A 1037 7.98 -22.29 46.32
N ARG A 1038 8.48 -22.35 47.56
CA ARG A 1038 8.82 -21.15 48.32
C ARG A 1038 9.99 -20.40 47.70
N SER A 1039 11.06 -21.10 47.33
CA SER A 1039 12.21 -20.46 46.68
C SER A 1039 11.87 -19.90 45.29
N TYR A 1040 10.91 -20.52 44.58
CA TYR A 1040 10.31 -19.98 43.36
C TYR A 1040 9.61 -18.63 43.61
N GLN A 1041 8.81 -18.53 44.67
CA GLN A 1041 8.18 -17.28 45.08
C GLN A 1041 9.21 -16.21 45.46
N GLU A 1042 10.20 -16.56 46.29
CA GLU A 1042 11.28 -15.64 46.69
C GLU A 1042 12.09 -15.13 45.48
N ALA A 1043 12.12 -15.90 44.39
CA ALA A 1043 12.72 -15.53 43.11
C ALA A 1043 11.82 -14.66 42.20
N GLY A 1044 10.60 -14.30 42.63
CA GLY A 1044 9.64 -13.48 41.88
C GLY A 1044 8.65 -14.27 41.02
N GLY A 1045 8.54 -15.59 41.21
CA GLY A 1045 7.53 -16.40 40.54
C GLY A 1045 6.12 -16.22 41.14
N PRO A 1046 5.06 -16.11 40.31
CA PRO A 1046 3.68 -15.94 40.80
C PRO A 1046 3.14 -17.21 41.49
N LEU A 1047 2.48 -17.06 42.63
CA LEU A 1047 1.90 -18.19 43.39
C LEU A 1047 0.72 -18.84 42.65
N GLY A 1048 0.01 -18.09 41.80
CA GLY A 1048 -1.03 -18.62 40.92
C GLY A 1048 -0.50 -19.46 39.75
N SER A 1049 0.81 -19.68 39.66
CA SER A 1049 1.42 -20.46 38.57
C SER A 1049 1.19 -21.97 38.71
N GLN A 1050 1.17 -22.66 37.57
CA GLN A 1050 0.99 -24.12 37.50
C GLN A 1050 1.96 -24.92 38.40
N PRO A 1051 3.27 -24.61 38.50
CA PRO A 1051 4.19 -25.40 39.34
C PRO A 1051 3.83 -25.37 40.83
N VAL A 1052 3.39 -24.21 41.34
CA VAL A 1052 2.98 -24.05 42.74
C VAL A 1052 1.63 -24.74 42.97
N LEU A 1053 0.65 -24.49 42.09
CA LEU A 1053 -0.66 -25.15 42.16
C LEU A 1053 -0.53 -26.67 42.13
N GLN A 1054 0.24 -27.24 41.21
CA GLN A 1054 0.44 -28.69 41.15
C GLN A 1054 1.18 -29.25 42.37
N SER A 1055 2.09 -28.48 42.96
CA SER A 1055 2.73 -28.89 44.22
C SER A 1055 1.74 -28.98 45.38
N LEU A 1056 0.84 -28.01 45.48
CA LEU A 1056 -0.24 -28.01 46.48
C LEU A 1056 -1.25 -29.14 46.20
N TYR A 1057 -1.72 -29.28 44.96
CA TYR A 1057 -2.67 -30.32 44.56
C TYR A 1057 -2.15 -31.72 44.88
N ASN A 1058 -0.93 -32.02 44.44
CA ASN A 1058 -0.35 -33.35 44.63
C ASN A 1058 -0.07 -33.60 46.11
N TYR A 1059 0.39 -32.60 46.88
CA TYR A 1059 0.66 -32.78 48.30
C TYR A 1059 -0.63 -33.07 49.08
N LEU A 1060 -1.67 -32.26 48.88
CA LEU A 1060 -2.95 -32.41 49.57
C LEU A 1060 -3.62 -33.74 49.21
N THR A 1061 -3.58 -34.14 47.93
CA THR A 1061 -4.14 -35.40 47.44
C THR A 1061 -3.40 -36.61 48.04
N LEU A 1062 -2.07 -36.66 47.87
CA LEU A 1062 -1.26 -37.78 48.38
C LEU A 1062 -1.28 -37.86 49.90
N GLY A 1063 -1.27 -36.71 50.59
CA GLY A 1063 -1.37 -36.65 52.03
C GLY A 1063 -2.70 -37.16 52.57
N ALA A 1064 -3.79 -36.97 51.83
CA ALA A 1064 -5.09 -37.53 52.19
C ALA A 1064 -5.14 -39.06 51.97
N TRP A 1065 -4.51 -39.54 50.89
CA TRP A 1065 -4.47 -40.96 50.54
C TRP A 1065 -3.53 -41.78 51.43
N TYR A 1066 -2.39 -41.21 51.81
CA TYR A 1066 -1.33 -41.85 52.61
C TYR A 1066 -1.01 -41.06 53.87
N PRO A 1067 -1.97 -40.90 54.81
CA PRO A 1067 -1.83 -39.99 55.95
C PRO A 1067 -0.65 -40.33 56.88
N GLU A 1068 -0.29 -41.61 57.00
CA GLU A 1068 0.85 -42.04 57.83
C GLU A 1068 2.19 -41.57 57.25
N ALA A 1069 2.41 -41.73 55.94
CA ALA A 1069 3.62 -41.29 55.26
C ALA A 1069 3.77 -39.75 55.20
N PHE A 1070 2.63 -39.04 55.26
CA PHE A 1070 2.54 -37.58 55.25
C PHE A 1070 2.30 -36.97 56.65
N ALA A 1071 2.46 -37.75 57.72
CA ALA A 1071 2.22 -37.28 59.10
C ALA A 1071 3.10 -36.06 59.48
N GLN A 1072 4.30 -35.95 58.91
CA GLN A 1072 5.18 -34.80 59.07
C GLN A 1072 4.86 -33.73 58.02
N GLU A 1073 4.05 -32.75 58.41
CA GLU A 1073 3.69 -31.60 57.56
C GLU A 1073 4.86 -30.59 57.41
N PRO A 1074 5.12 -30.08 56.20
CA PRO A 1074 6.01 -28.95 55.98
C PRO A 1074 5.57 -27.72 56.77
N ARG A 1075 6.50 -27.11 57.50
CA ARG A 1075 6.24 -25.88 58.29
C ARG A 1075 5.66 -24.71 57.48
N ASN A 1076 5.75 -24.75 56.15
CA ASN A 1076 5.32 -23.68 55.24
C ASN A 1076 4.09 -24.04 54.38
N LEU A 1077 3.50 -25.23 54.53
CA LEU A 1077 2.36 -25.64 53.70
C LEU A 1077 1.17 -24.67 53.85
N GLU A 1078 0.77 -24.41 55.09
CA GLU A 1078 -0.37 -23.51 55.38
C GLU A 1078 -0.15 -22.11 54.82
N ARG A 1079 1.04 -21.55 55.07
CA ARG A 1079 1.38 -20.21 54.59
C ARG A 1079 1.41 -20.11 53.07
N LEU A 1080 1.91 -21.14 52.38
CA LEU A 1080 1.95 -21.18 50.92
C LEU A 1080 0.53 -21.33 50.34
N TYR A 1081 -0.31 -22.14 50.98
CA TYR A 1081 -1.71 -22.34 50.61
C TYR A 1081 -2.50 -21.03 50.67
N GLU A 1082 -2.50 -20.35 51.83
CA GLU A 1082 -3.23 -19.09 52.02
C GLU A 1082 -2.75 -18.01 51.04
N ALA A 1083 -1.44 -17.83 50.90
CA ALA A 1083 -0.89 -16.86 49.97
C ALA A 1083 -1.25 -17.15 48.50
N THR A 1084 -1.42 -18.42 48.13
CA THR A 1084 -1.87 -18.82 46.78
C THR A 1084 -3.36 -18.52 46.58
N LEU A 1085 -4.20 -18.72 47.60
CA LEU A 1085 -5.61 -18.34 47.54
C LEU A 1085 -5.79 -16.83 47.40
N ASP A 1086 -5.02 -16.05 48.15
CA ASP A 1086 -5.02 -14.58 48.07
C ASP A 1086 -4.64 -14.08 46.68
N GLU A 1087 -3.58 -14.63 46.07
CA GLU A 1087 -3.16 -14.25 44.71
C GLU A 1087 -4.20 -14.62 43.66
N LEU A 1088 -4.89 -15.75 43.84
CA LEU A 1088 -6.00 -16.15 42.97
C LEU A 1088 -7.25 -15.26 43.14
N HIS A 1089 -7.34 -14.36 44.13
CA HIS A 1089 -8.55 -13.60 44.48
C HIS A 1089 -8.67 -12.18 43.89
N LEU A 1090 -7.70 -11.65 43.13
CA LEU A 1090 -7.70 -10.24 42.68
C LEU A 1090 -9.01 -9.79 41.98
N GLU A 1091 -9.71 -8.82 42.58
CA GLU A 1091 -11.18 -8.62 42.53
C GLU A 1091 -11.79 -7.97 41.28
N ILE A 1092 -11.04 -7.60 40.23
CA ILE A 1092 -11.61 -6.69 39.19
C ILE A 1092 -11.99 -7.39 37.87
N PHE A 1093 -11.43 -8.56 37.55
CA PHE A 1093 -11.90 -9.42 36.43
C PHE A 1093 -11.19 -10.78 36.53
N MET A 1094 -11.71 -11.71 37.33
CA MET A 1094 -11.09 -13.03 37.46
C MET A 1094 -11.41 -13.88 36.23
N PRO A 1095 -10.40 -14.42 35.51
CA PRO A 1095 -10.64 -15.45 34.52
C PRO A 1095 -11.31 -16.66 35.19
N PRO A 1096 -12.33 -17.31 34.58
CA PRO A 1096 -13.00 -18.50 35.13
C PRO A 1096 -12.03 -19.61 35.59
N VAL A 1097 -10.86 -19.71 34.97
CA VAL A 1097 -9.81 -20.66 35.36
C VAL A 1097 -9.33 -20.42 36.80
N ASN A 1098 -9.14 -19.17 37.24
CA ASN A 1098 -8.65 -18.88 38.59
C ASN A 1098 -9.69 -19.25 39.65
N HIS A 1099 -10.98 -19.01 39.38
CA HIS A 1099 -12.07 -19.48 40.23
C HIS A 1099 -12.04 -21.00 40.39
N ALA A 1100 -11.87 -21.74 39.29
CA ALA A 1100 -11.80 -23.19 39.35
C ALA A 1100 -10.56 -23.70 40.13
N GLN A 1101 -9.38 -23.09 39.93
CA GLN A 1101 -8.17 -23.47 40.67
C GLN A 1101 -8.32 -23.21 42.18
N ARG A 1102 -8.94 -22.08 42.57
CA ARG A 1102 -9.21 -21.74 43.97
C ARG A 1102 -10.14 -22.77 44.63
N LEU A 1103 -11.27 -23.08 43.99
CA LEU A 1103 -12.22 -24.08 44.47
C LEU A 1103 -11.57 -25.46 44.59
N LYS A 1104 -10.76 -25.85 43.60
CA LYS A 1104 -10.01 -27.11 43.62
C LYS A 1104 -9.06 -27.20 44.82
N LEU A 1105 -8.32 -26.13 45.12
CA LEU A 1105 -7.45 -26.06 46.30
C LEU A 1105 -8.24 -26.21 47.61
N GLN A 1106 -9.40 -25.56 47.71
CA GLN A 1106 -10.26 -25.63 48.90
C GLN A 1106 -10.83 -27.04 49.13
N LEU A 1107 -11.32 -27.71 48.07
CA LEU A 1107 -11.78 -29.10 48.13
C LEU A 1107 -10.68 -30.04 48.63
N LEU A 1108 -9.48 -29.95 48.03
CA LEU A 1108 -8.37 -30.82 48.37
C LEU A 1108 -7.86 -30.57 49.79
N LYS A 1109 -7.90 -29.32 50.27
CA LYS A 1109 -7.54 -28.97 51.65
C LYS A 1109 -8.51 -29.58 52.66
N ALA A 1110 -9.82 -29.48 52.42
CA ALA A 1110 -10.83 -30.08 53.27
C ALA A 1110 -10.68 -31.61 53.32
N PHE A 1111 -10.45 -32.25 52.18
CA PHE A 1111 -10.20 -33.69 52.10
C PHE A 1111 -8.94 -34.12 52.85
N TYR A 1112 -7.85 -33.37 52.70
CA TYR A 1112 -6.60 -33.59 53.43
C TYR A 1112 -6.78 -33.50 54.95
N GLN A 1113 -7.47 -32.46 55.45
CA GLN A 1113 -7.73 -32.28 56.88
C GLN A 1113 -8.59 -33.41 57.47
N TRP A 1114 -9.62 -33.86 56.76
CA TRP A 1114 -10.45 -34.99 57.21
C TRP A 1114 -9.65 -36.29 57.39
N ARG A 1115 -8.70 -36.55 56.50
CA ARG A 1115 -7.88 -37.78 56.55
C ARG A 1115 -6.77 -37.76 57.58
N ARG A 1116 -6.29 -36.58 57.97
CA ARG A 1116 -5.17 -36.45 58.89
C ARG A 1116 -5.69 -36.49 60.33
N ALA A 1117 -5.41 -37.59 61.03
CA ALA A 1117 -5.66 -37.79 62.47
C ALA A 1117 -7.06 -37.40 63.01
N GLY A 1118 -8.08 -37.26 62.15
CA GLY A 1118 -9.41 -36.80 62.54
C GLY A 1118 -9.53 -35.28 62.76
N ASP A 1119 -8.64 -34.47 62.17
CA ASP A 1119 -8.63 -33.01 62.32
C ASP A 1119 -9.94 -32.34 61.83
N LEU A 1120 -10.73 -33.02 60.99
CA LEU A 1120 -12.06 -32.57 60.55
C LEU A 1120 -13.09 -33.71 60.67
N PRO A 1121 -14.20 -33.55 61.41
CA PRO A 1121 -15.29 -34.53 61.45
C PRO A 1121 -15.95 -34.70 60.06
N THR A 1122 -16.42 -35.92 59.74
CA THR A 1122 -17.09 -36.22 58.45
C THR A 1122 -18.27 -35.28 58.17
N SER A 1123 -19.08 -34.96 59.18
CA SER A 1123 -20.21 -34.02 59.04
C SER A 1123 -19.77 -32.59 58.68
N GLN A 1124 -18.58 -32.18 59.14
CA GLN A 1124 -18.02 -30.87 58.84
C GLN A 1124 -17.40 -30.84 57.44
N LEU A 1125 -16.79 -31.94 56.98
CA LEU A 1125 -16.34 -32.08 55.59
C LEU A 1125 -17.52 -32.01 54.61
N GLU A 1126 -18.61 -32.75 54.87
CA GLU A 1126 -19.80 -32.73 54.01
C GLU A 1126 -20.40 -31.32 53.93
N SER A 1127 -20.44 -30.60 55.05
CA SER A 1127 -20.89 -29.20 55.09
C SER A 1127 -20.01 -28.28 54.24
N GLN A 1128 -18.67 -28.43 54.31
CA GLN A 1128 -17.74 -27.61 53.51
C GLN A 1128 -17.82 -27.94 52.01
N LEU A 1129 -18.03 -29.22 51.65
CA LEU A 1129 -18.24 -29.59 50.25
C LEU A 1129 -19.53 -28.99 49.68
N ALA A 1130 -20.62 -29.00 50.45
CA ALA A 1130 -21.88 -28.37 50.07
C ALA A 1130 -21.74 -26.85 49.92
N GLU A 1131 -21.08 -26.18 50.87
CA GLU A 1131 -20.84 -24.73 50.82
C GLU A 1131 -20.04 -24.31 49.57
N LEU A 1132 -19.02 -25.08 49.19
CA LEU A 1132 -18.22 -24.82 47.98
C LEU A 1132 -19.04 -25.02 46.70
N GLU A 1133 -19.84 -26.09 46.63
CA GLU A 1133 -20.73 -26.38 45.49
C GLU A 1133 -21.83 -25.33 45.31
N GLU A 1134 -22.34 -24.76 46.41
CA GLU A 1134 -23.36 -23.70 46.42
C GLU A 1134 -22.78 -22.30 46.17
N SER A 1135 -21.45 -22.14 46.13
CA SER A 1135 -20.81 -20.83 45.94
C SER A 1135 -21.07 -20.24 44.55
N GLU A 1136 -21.17 -18.90 44.49
CA GLU A 1136 -21.37 -18.17 43.22
C GLU A 1136 -20.28 -18.48 42.19
N ALA A 1137 -19.03 -18.66 42.65
CA ALA A 1137 -17.90 -19.03 41.81
C ALA A 1137 -18.09 -20.42 41.16
N TRP A 1138 -18.60 -21.41 41.90
CA TRP A 1138 -18.82 -22.76 41.37
C TRP A 1138 -20.00 -22.79 40.38
N GLN A 1139 -21.07 -22.06 40.69
CA GLN A 1139 -22.26 -21.96 39.83
C GLN A 1139 -21.97 -21.16 38.55
N GLY A 1140 -21.15 -20.10 38.64
CA GLY A 1140 -20.74 -19.29 37.49
C GLY A 1140 -19.89 -20.04 36.46
N LEU A 1141 -19.22 -21.13 36.85
CA LEU A 1141 -18.46 -21.98 35.92
C LEU A 1141 -19.37 -22.72 34.93
N ALA A 1142 -20.62 -23.05 35.29
CA ALA A 1142 -21.57 -23.71 34.39
C ALA A 1142 -21.81 -22.91 33.10
N LEU A 1143 -21.84 -21.58 33.23
CA LEU A 1143 -22.13 -20.65 32.14
C LEU A 1143 -20.87 -20.28 31.33
N THR A 1144 -19.70 -20.27 31.99
CA THR A 1144 -18.48 -19.73 31.38
C THR A 1144 -17.48 -20.80 30.97
N ARG A 1145 -17.36 -21.90 31.73
CA ARG A 1145 -16.40 -23.02 31.55
C ARG A 1145 -16.95 -24.33 32.14
N PRO A 1146 -17.96 -24.96 31.49
CA PRO A 1146 -18.60 -26.18 32.00
C PRO A 1146 -17.62 -27.36 32.13
N ASP A 1147 -16.53 -27.37 31.36
CA ASP A 1147 -15.45 -28.35 31.45
C ASP A 1147 -14.74 -28.31 32.81
N LEU A 1148 -14.51 -27.12 33.37
CA LEU A 1148 -13.86 -26.96 34.67
C LEU A 1148 -14.81 -27.28 35.83
N GLN A 1149 -16.10 -26.98 35.66
CA GLN A 1149 -17.12 -27.35 36.65
C GLN A 1149 -17.22 -28.88 36.77
N GLU A 1150 -17.21 -29.59 35.64
CA GLU A 1150 -17.25 -31.05 35.61
C GLU A 1150 -16.03 -31.67 36.31
N GLU A 1151 -14.83 -31.09 36.12
CA GLU A 1151 -13.62 -31.53 36.84
C GLU A 1151 -13.79 -31.41 38.37
N LEU A 1152 -14.37 -30.30 38.85
CA LEU A 1152 -14.63 -30.08 40.27
C LEU A 1152 -15.70 -31.04 40.81
N ASN A 1153 -16.77 -31.29 40.06
CA ASN A 1153 -17.81 -32.26 40.41
C ASN A 1153 -17.25 -33.68 40.55
N GLN A 1154 -16.40 -34.11 39.60
CA GLN A 1154 -15.74 -35.41 39.64
C GLN A 1154 -14.82 -35.53 40.86
N LEU A 1155 -14.10 -34.46 41.20
CA LEU A 1155 -13.26 -34.42 42.38
C LEU A 1155 -14.08 -34.54 43.68
N ALA A 1156 -15.14 -33.73 43.82
CA ALA A 1156 -16.03 -33.79 44.99
C ALA A 1156 -16.72 -35.15 45.12
N ALA A 1157 -17.19 -35.73 44.01
CA ALA A 1157 -17.74 -37.07 43.97
C ALA A 1157 -16.71 -38.14 44.38
N GLY A 1158 -15.46 -38.01 43.92
CA GLY A 1158 -14.35 -38.88 44.32
C GLY A 1158 -14.06 -38.81 45.82
N ILE A 1159 -14.10 -37.62 46.41
CA ILE A 1159 -13.97 -37.41 47.86
C ILE A 1159 -15.12 -38.12 48.60
N ARG A 1160 -16.37 -37.89 48.20
CA ARG A 1160 -17.55 -38.54 48.81
C ARG A 1160 -17.53 -40.07 48.69
N LEU A 1161 -17.13 -40.59 47.53
CA LEU A 1161 -16.98 -42.03 47.32
C LEU A 1161 -15.94 -42.61 48.27
N ARG A 1162 -14.87 -41.87 48.56
CA ARG A 1162 -13.83 -42.30 49.50
C ARG A 1162 -14.32 -42.26 50.94
N ILE A 1163 -15.11 -41.27 51.33
CA ILE A 1163 -15.81 -41.22 52.63
C ILE A 1163 -16.67 -42.47 52.80
N ALA A 1164 -17.49 -42.82 51.79
CA ALA A 1164 -18.41 -43.95 51.88
C ALA A 1164 -17.72 -45.34 51.94
N ARG A 1165 -16.45 -45.44 51.52
CA ARG A 1165 -15.67 -46.69 51.52
C ARG A 1165 -14.89 -46.94 52.82
N LEU A 1166 -14.73 -45.91 53.65
CA LEU A 1166 -14.02 -45.94 54.93
C LEU A 1166 -15.03 -45.99 56.07
#